data_AF-F6X8V3-F1
#
_entry.id   AF-F6X8V3-F1
#
_cell.length_a   1.000
_cell.length_b   1.000
_cell.length_c   1.000
_cell.angle_alpha   90.00
_cell.angle_beta   90.00
_cell.angle_gamma   90.00
#
_symmetry.space_group_name_H-M   'P 1'
#
loop_
_entity.id
_entity.type
_entity.pdbx_description
1 polymer ?
#
loop_
_entity_poly.entity_id
_entity_poly.type
_entity_poly.pdbx_seq_one_letter_code
_entity_poly.pdbx_strand_id
1 'polypeptide(L)'
;MCFNFMMPPAMADSLDIWSVDSQIVSDGSIRVDFLLPTGIYIQLDVPREAPISYIKQMLWKQVCDYPMFNLLMEIDSYMFACVNQTAVYEELEDETRRLCDVRPFLPVLKLVTRSCDPGEKLDSKIGVLIGKGLHEFDALKDPEVNEFRVKMRKFSEEKIQSLVGLSWMDWLQQTYPPEHEPSNLENLEDKLYGGKLIVAVHFENCQDVFSFQVSPNMNPIKINELAIQKRLTIRGKEDEVSPCDYVLQVSGRVEYVFGDHPLIQFQYIRNCVMNRTLPHFILVECCKIKKMYEQEMIAIEAAINRNSSNLPLPLPPKKTRVISHIWENNNPFQIVLVKGNKLNTEETVKVHVRAGLFHGTELLCKTIVSSEISGKNDHIWNEPLEFDINTCDLPRMARLCFAVYAVLDKVKTKKSTKTINPSKYQTIRKSGKVHYPVAWVNTMVFDFKGQLRSGDVILHSWSSFPDELEEMLNPMGTVQTNPYTENATALHIKFPENKKQPYYYPPFDKIIEKAAEIASSDSANVSSRGGKKFLAVLKEILDRDPLSQLCENEMDLIWTLRQDCRENFPQSLPKLLLSIKWNKLEDVAQLQALLQIWPKLPPREALELLDFNYPDQYVREYAVNCLRQMSDEELSQYLLQLVQVLKYEPFLDCALSRFLLERALANRRIGQFLFWHLRSEVHIPAVSVQFGVILEAYCRGSVGHMKVLSKQVEALNKLKTLNSLIKLNAVKLNRAKGKEAMHTCLKQNAYREALSDLQSPLNPCVILSELYVEKCKYMDSKMKPLWLVYTNKVFGEDSVGVIFKNGDDLRQDMLTLQMLRLMDLLWKEAGLDLRMLPYGCLATGDRSGLIEVVSTSETIADIQLNSSNVAAAAAFNKDALLNWLKEYNSGDDLDRAIEEFTLSCAGYCVASYVLGIGDRHSDNIMVKKTGQLFHIDFGHILGNFKSKFGIKRERVPFILTYDFIHVIQQGKTGNTEKFGRFRQCCEDAYLILRRHGNLFITLFALMLTAGLPELTSVKDIQYLKDSLALGKSEEEALKQFKQKFDEALRESWTTKVNWMAHTVRKDYRS
;
A
#
# COMPACT_ATOMS: atom_id res chain seq x y z
N MET A 1 8.17 5.56 -32.47
CA MET A 1 7.53 4.26 -32.15
C MET A 1 8.39 3.64 -31.08
N CYS A 2 8.00 3.75 -29.82
CA CYS A 2 8.68 3.07 -28.72
C CYS A 2 7.92 1.76 -28.49
N PHE A 3 8.58 0.65 -28.79
CA PHE A 3 8.12 -0.66 -28.37
C PHE A 3 8.33 -0.75 -26.86
N ASN A 4 7.31 -0.37 -26.07
CA ASN A 4 7.19 -0.89 -24.72
C ASN A 4 7.08 -2.40 -24.88
N PHE A 5 8.11 -3.12 -24.43
CA PHE A 5 8.08 -4.56 -24.34
C PHE A 5 6.87 -4.94 -23.50
N MET A 6 5.84 -5.44 -24.18
CA MET A 6 4.78 -6.20 -23.57
C MET A 6 5.46 -7.36 -22.85
N MET A 7 5.52 -7.34 -21.52
CA MET A 7 5.22 -8.59 -20.86
C MET A 7 3.78 -8.90 -21.27
N PRO A 8 3.50 -10.06 -21.87
CA PRO A 8 2.12 -10.48 -22.03
C PRO A 8 1.43 -10.33 -20.67
N PRO A 9 0.14 -9.96 -20.59
CA PRO A 9 -0.61 -10.28 -19.38
C PRO A 9 -0.28 -11.73 -19.05
N ALA A 10 0.04 -12.03 -17.78
CA ALA A 10 0.30 -13.41 -17.36
C ALA A 10 -0.71 -14.28 -18.10
N MET A 11 -0.23 -15.18 -18.97
CA MET A 11 -1.14 -16.01 -19.74
C MET A 11 -2.14 -16.55 -18.73
N ALA A 12 -3.44 -16.35 -18.98
CA ALA A 12 -4.45 -17.01 -18.17
C ALA A 12 -4.00 -18.48 -18.13
N ASP A 13 -3.85 -19.03 -16.92
CA ASP A 13 -3.31 -20.37 -16.72
C ASP A 13 -3.97 -21.26 -17.77
N SER A 14 -3.18 -21.79 -18.71
CA SER A 14 -3.68 -22.70 -19.75
C SER A 14 -4.28 -23.99 -19.14
N LEU A 15 -4.21 -24.10 -17.81
CA LEU A 15 -4.70 -25.16 -16.94
C LEU A 15 -5.98 -24.77 -16.17
N ASP A 16 -6.42 -23.51 -16.16
CA ASP A 16 -7.67 -23.11 -15.50
C ASP A 16 -8.87 -23.52 -16.37
N ILE A 17 -9.35 -24.75 -16.13
CA ILE A 17 -10.52 -25.33 -16.79
C ILE A 17 -11.82 -24.58 -16.50
N TRP A 18 -11.84 -23.62 -15.57
CA TRP A 18 -12.99 -22.75 -15.26
C TRP A 18 -12.92 -21.40 -15.96
N SER A 19 -11.76 -21.08 -16.55
CA SER A 19 -11.57 -19.85 -17.29
C SER A 19 -12.39 -19.84 -18.58
N VAL A 20 -12.77 -18.63 -18.99
CA VAL A 20 -13.57 -18.37 -20.20
C VAL A 20 -12.82 -18.76 -21.48
N ASP A 21 -11.49 -18.89 -21.41
CA ASP A 21 -10.61 -19.29 -22.52
C ASP A 21 -10.47 -20.83 -22.67
N SER A 22 -10.95 -21.60 -21.69
CA SER A 22 -11.02 -23.05 -21.83
C SER A 22 -11.96 -23.37 -23.01
N GLN A 23 -11.46 -24.07 -24.03
CA GLN A 23 -12.17 -24.43 -25.27
C GLN A 23 -13.44 -25.28 -25.06
N ILE A 24 -13.89 -25.44 -23.81
CA ILE A 24 -15.14 -26.03 -23.40
C ILE A 24 -16.22 -24.97 -23.58
N VAL A 25 -16.78 -24.96 -24.78
CA VAL A 25 -17.97 -24.22 -25.21
C VAL A 25 -18.95 -24.02 -24.04
N SER A 26 -19.33 -22.77 -23.83
CA SER A 26 -20.48 -22.36 -23.02
C SER A 26 -21.69 -23.27 -23.29
N ASP A 27 -22.26 -23.86 -22.22
CA ASP A 27 -23.25 -24.95 -22.14
C ASP A 27 -22.67 -26.38 -22.11
N GLY A 28 -22.47 -26.90 -20.89
CA GLY A 28 -22.22 -28.32 -20.69
C GLY A 28 -21.87 -28.66 -19.25
N SER A 29 -22.44 -29.78 -18.77
CA SER A 29 -21.96 -30.46 -17.58
C SER A 29 -20.46 -30.75 -17.66
N ILE A 30 -19.78 -30.76 -16.53
CA ILE A 30 -18.39 -31.16 -16.38
C ILE A 30 -18.33 -32.50 -15.65
N ARG A 31 -17.43 -33.39 -16.08
CA ARG A 31 -17.15 -34.63 -15.34
C ARG A 31 -16.39 -34.29 -14.06
N VAL A 32 -16.99 -34.65 -12.93
CA VAL A 32 -16.43 -34.45 -11.59
C VAL A 32 -16.18 -35.80 -10.94
N ASP A 33 -14.98 -35.93 -10.37
CA ASP A 33 -14.56 -37.10 -9.63
C ASP A 33 -14.88 -36.92 -8.14
N PHE A 34 -15.54 -37.91 -7.55
CA PHE A 34 -15.94 -37.91 -6.15
C PHE A 34 -15.16 -38.97 -5.39
N LEU A 35 -14.46 -38.53 -4.34
CA LEU A 35 -13.69 -39.41 -3.45
C LEU A 35 -14.44 -39.57 -2.13
N LEU A 36 -15.00 -40.75 -1.88
CA LEU A 36 -15.76 -41.05 -0.66
C LEU A 36 -14.85 -41.44 0.52
N PRO A 37 -15.30 -41.26 1.78
CA PRO A 37 -14.53 -41.63 2.97
C PRO A 37 -14.19 -43.12 3.05
N THR A 38 -14.98 -43.96 2.40
CA THR A 38 -14.78 -45.42 2.28
C THR A 38 -13.69 -45.80 1.27
N GLY A 39 -13.08 -44.83 0.58
CA GLY A 39 -12.10 -45.05 -0.48
C GLY A 39 -12.70 -45.29 -1.87
N ILE A 40 -14.02 -45.13 -2.00
CA ILE A 40 -14.73 -45.35 -3.26
C ILE A 40 -14.64 -44.11 -4.15
N TYR A 41 -14.38 -44.36 -5.43
CA TYR A 41 -14.34 -43.37 -6.50
C TYR A 41 -15.62 -43.45 -7.34
N ILE A 42 -16.28 -42.31 -7.53
CA ILE A 42 -17.47 -42.15 -8.38
C ILE A 42 -17.22 -40.98 -9.33
N GLN A 43 -17.58 -41.11 -10.61
CA GLN A 43 -17.47 -40.01 -11.57
C GLN A 43 -18.86 -39.65 -12.09
N LEU A 44 -19.24 -38.36 -12.02
CA LEU A 44 -20.55 -37.88 -12.49
C LEU A 44 -20.41 -36.67 -13.40
N ASP A 45 -21.33 -36.55 -14.36
CA ASP A 45 -21.54 -35.32 -15.13
C ASP A 45 -22.38 -34.34 -14.32
N VAL A 46 -21.78 -33.20 -13.98
CA VAL A 46 -22.35 -32.19 -13.09
C VAL A 46 -22.48 -30.85 -13.78
N PRO A 47 -23.61 -30.14 -13.70
CA PRO A 47 -23.72 -28.79 -14.25
C PRO A 47 -22.69 -27.84 -13.60
N ARG A 48 -21.97 -27.04 -14.39
CA ARG A 48 -20.94 -26.11 -13.86
C ARG A 48 -21.50 -25.07 -12.89
N GLU A 49 -22.73 -24.64 -13.13
CA GLU A 49 -23.45 -23.67 -12.30
C GLU A 49 -24.23 -24.31 -11.14
N ALA A 50 -24.12 -25.62 -10.94
CA ALA A 50 -24.81 -26.31 -9.85
C ALA A 50 -24.27 -25.86 -8.49
N PRO A 51 -25.15 -25.55 -7.51
CA PRO A 51 -24.76 -25.39 -6.11
C PRO A 51 -24.15 -26.68 -5.57
N ILE A 52 -23.13 -26.57 -4.72
CA ILE A 52 -22.47 -27.72 -4.09
C ILE A 52 -23.47 -28.64 -3.36
N SER A 53 -24.51 -28.08 -2.73
CA SER A 53 -25.61 -28.84 -2.09
C SER A 53 -26.38 -29.72 -3.08
N TYR A 54 -26.68 -29.19 -4.27
CA TYR A 54 -27.32 -29.94 -5.35
C TYR A 54 -26.41 -31.06 -5.86
N ILE A 55 -25.12 -30.78 -6.02
CA ILE A 55 -24.11 -31.78 -6.41
C ILE A 55 -24.02 -32.90 -5.37
N LYS A 56 -24.07 -32.55 -4.08
CA LYS A 56 -24.06 -33.52 -2.98
C LYS A 56 -25.29 -34.43 -3.04
N GLN A 57 -26.46 -33.87 -3.32
CA GLN A 57 -27.68 -34.65 -3.53
C GLN A 57 -27.61 -35.54 -4.77
N MET A 58 -27.03 -35.07 -5.88
CA MET A 58 -26.79 -35.89 -7.07
C MET A 58 -25.89 -37.08 -6.76
N LEU A 59 -24.79 -36.84 -6.04
CA LEU A 59 -23.89 -37.90 -5.57
C LEU A 59 -24.64 -38.91 -4.70
N TRP A 60 -25.43 -38.42 -3.73
CA TRP A 60 -26.17 -39.29 -2.80
C TRP A 60 -27.22 -40.18 -3.47
N LYS A 61 -27.73 -39.79 -4.64
CA LYS A 61 -28.62 -40.66 -5.43
C LYS A 61 -27.86 -41.83 -6.07
N GLN A 62 -26.57 -41.66 -6.34
CA GLN A 62 -25.74 -42.70 -6.98
C GLN A 62 -24.97 -43.56 -5.98
N VAL A 63 -24.67 -43.09 -4.76
CA VAL A 63 -23.86 -43.87 -3.80
C VAL A 63 -24.44 -45.24 -3.47
N CYS A 64 -25.76 -45.41 -3.52
CA CYS A 64 -26.44 -46.69 -3.25
C CYS A 64 -26.08 -47.79 -4.28
N ASP A 65 -25.66 -47.40 -5.48
CA ASP A 65 -25.27 -48.33 -6.54
C ASP A 65 -23.81 -48.82 -6.40
N TYR A 66 -23.05 -48.28 -5.43
CA TYR A 66 -21.65 -48.59 -5.19
C TYR A 66 -21.47 -49.44 -3.93
N PRO A 67 -20.39 -50.25 -3.84
CA PRO A 67 -20.11 -51.06 -2.66
C PRO A 67 -19.95 -50.19 -1.41
N MET A 68 -19.98 -50.81 -0.21
CA MET A 68 -19.72 -50.11 1.07
C MET A 68 -20.60 -48.88 1.37
N PHE A 69 -21.70 -48.63 0.64
CA PHE A 69 -22.59 -47.48 0.88
C PHE A 69 -23.19 -47.50 2.30
N ASN A 70 -23.43 -48.71 2.84
CA ASN A 70 -23.90 -48.92 4.22
C ASN A 70 -22.94 -48.40 5.31
N LEU A 71 -21.68 -48.07 4.96
CA LEU A 71 -20.71 -47.49 5.88
C LEU A 71 -20.73 -45.95 5.88
N LEU A 72 -21.50 -45.33 4.98
CA LEU A 72 -21.69 -43.88 4.96
C LEU A 72 -22.74 -43.48 6.02
N MET A 73 -22.47 -42.36 6.70
CA MET A 73 -23.45 -41.68 7.56
C MET A 73 -24.50 -40.95 6.71
N GLU A 74 -25.39 -40.20 7.35
CA GLU A 74 -26.35 -39.35 6.63
C GLU A 74 -25.65 -38.26 5.80
N ILE A 75 -26.29 -37.81 4.71
CA ILE A 75 -25.77 -36.80 3.79
C ILE A 75 -25.34 -35.50 4.50
N ASP A 76 -26.05 -35.11 5.56
CA ASP A 76 -25.78 -33.89 6.33
C ASP A 76 -24.61 -34.05 7.29
N SER A 77 -24.13 -35.27 7.53
CA SER A 77 -22.90 -35.51 8.30
C SER A 77 -21.64 -35.21 7.48
N TYR A 78 -21.78 -34.96 6.17
CA TYR A 78 -20.67 -34.70 5.25
C TYR A 78 -20.73 -33.33 4.58
N MET A 79 -19.57 -32.90 4.11
CA MET A 79 -19.36 -31.76 3.23
C MET A 79 -18.29 -32.12 2.19
N PHE A 80 -18.15 -31.31 1.14
CA PHE A 80 -17.08 -31.50 0.17
C PHE A 80 -15.82 -30.72 0.53
N ALA A 81 -14.68 -31.18 0.02
CA ALA A 81 -13.42 -30.48 0.03
C ALA A 81 -12.72 -30.64 -1.33
N CYS A 82 -11.90 -29.66 -1.71
CA CYS A 82 -11.16 -29.68 -2.96
C CYS A 82 -9.80 -28.98 -2.83
N VAL A 83 -8.96 -29.07 -3.86
CA VAL A 83 -7.78 -28.21 -3.99
C VAL A 83 -8.13 -27.10 -4.96
N ASN A 84 -7.96 -25.83 -4.58
CA ASN A 84 -8.27 -24.69 -5.43
C ASN A 84 -7.09 -24.30 -6.35
N GLN A 85 -7.30 -23.29 -7.22
CA GLN A 85 -6.27 -22.83 -8.17
C GLN A 85 -4.96 -22.34 -7.52
N THR A 86 -5.00 -22.00 -6.23
CA THR A 86 -3.82 -21.58 -5.44
C THR A 86 -3.17 -22.74 -4.68
N ALA A 87 -3.47 -23.99 -5.04
CA ALA A 87 -3.01 -25.20 -4.37
C ALA A 87 -3.39 -25.29 -2.88
N VAL A 88 -4.45 -24.58 -2.46
CA VAL A 88 -4.97 -24.62 -1.09
C VAL A 88 -6.05 -25.68 -0.99
N TYR A 89 -5.97 -26.52 0.04
CA TYR A 89 -7.06 -27.42 0.43
C TYR A 89 -8.21 -26.60 1.05
N GLU A 90 -9.35 -26.62 0.37
CA GLU A 90 -10.54 -25.81 0.68
C GLU A 90 -11.70 -26.71 1.08
N GLU A 91 -12.22 -26.52 2.29
CA GLU A 91 -13.43 -27.19 2.77
C GLU A 91 -14.68 -26.35 2.44
N LEU A 92 -15.65 -26.95 1.76
CA LEU A 92 -16.82 -26.29 1.20
C LEU A 92 -18.00 -26.36 2.17
N GLU A 93 -17.90 -25.61 3.26
CA GLU A 93 -18.97 -25.50 4.27
C GLU A 93 -20.24 -24.83 3.70
N ASP A 94 -20.03 -23.76 2.92
CA ASP A 94 -21.08 -23.06 2.21
C ASP A 94 -21.46 -23.84 0.96
N GLU A 95 -22.39 -24.76 1.14
CA GLU A 95 -22.92 -25.58 0.06
C GLU A 95 -23.88 -24.82 -0.88
N THR A 96 -24.09 -23.51 -0.67
CA THR A 96 -24.83 -22.65 -1.60
C THR A 96 -23.95 -22.16 -2.74
N ARG A 97 -22.62 -22.15 -2.56
CA ARG A 97 -21.65 -21.81 -3.62
C ARG A 97 -21.80 -22.75 -4.79
N ARG A 98 -21.48 -22.28 -6.00
CA ARG A 98 -21.52 -23.09 -7.22
C ARG A 98 -20.15 -23.65 -7.53
N LEU A 99 -20.11 -24.75 -8.27
CA LEU A 99 -18.86 -25.39 -8.65
C LEU A 99 -17.93 -24.44 -9.43
N CYS A 100 -18.47 -23.61 -10.34
CA CYS A 100 -17.74 -22.58 -11.08
C CYS A 100 -17.27 -21.38 -10.23
N ASP A 101 -17.79 -21.22 -9.00
CA ASP A 101 -17.37 -20.21 -8.03
C ASP A 101 -16.24 -20.74 -7.15
N VAL A 102 -16.30 -22.04 -6.83
CA VAL A 102 -15.24 -22.75 -6.10
C VAL A 102 -13.99 -22.92 -6.94
N ARG A 103 -14.13 -23.25 -8.23
CA ARG A 103 -13.03 -23.41 -9.21
C ARG A 103 -11.92 -24.35 -8.72
N PRO A 104 -12.23 -25.60 -8.37
CA PRO A 104 -11.21 -26.55 -7.93
C PRO A 104 -10.18 -26.76 -9.05
N PHE A 105 -8.89 -26.84 -8.72
CA PHE A 105 -7.78 -26.97 -9.67
C PHE A 105 -8.01 -28.09 -10.69
N LEU A 106 -8.47 -29.24 -10.18
CA LEU A 106 -9.05 -30.33 -10.96
C LEU A 106 -10.51 -30.50 -10.55
N PRO A 107 -11.39 -31.04 -11.41
CA PRO A 107 -12.79 -31.28 -11.07
C PRO A 107 -12.92 -32.51 -10.15
N VAL A 108 -12.32 -32.43 -8.96
CA VAL A 108 -12.27 -33.50 -7.96
C VAL A 108 -12.82 -32.95 -6.65
N LEU A 109 -13.86 -33.59 -6.13
CA LEU A 109 -14.49 -33.28 -4.84
C LEU A 109 -14.33 -34.47 -3.90
N LYS A 110 -13.63 -34.25 -2.78
CA LYS A 110 -13.51 -35.23 -1.71
C LYS A 110 -14.63 -35.03 -0.71
N LEU A 111 -15.37 -36.09 -0.39
CA LEU A 111 -16.39 -36.05 0.65
C LEU A 111 -15.72 -36.28 2.01
N VAL A 112 -15.91 -35.33 2.94
CA VAL A 112 -15.30 -35.34 4.27
C VAL A 112 -16.36 -35.14 5.35
N THR A 113 -16.13 -35.69 6.55
CA THR A 113 -17.07 -35.55 7.68
C THR A 113 -17.09 -34.11 8.20
N ARG A 114 -18.27 -33.58 8.51
CA ARG A 114 -18.42 -32.23 9.08
C ARG A 114 -17.79 -32.08 10.46
N SER A 115 -17.53 -33.18 11.18
CA SER A 115 -16.85 -33.18 12.48
C SER A 115 -15.31 -33.03 12.38
N CYS A 116 -14.80 -32.30 11.40
CA CYS A 116 -13.38 -31.93 11.34
C CYS A 116 -13.05 -30.90 12.45
N ASP A 117 -11.81 -30.94 12.95
CA ASP A 117 -11.31 -30.02 13.99
C ASP A 117 -11.57 -28.55 13.56
N PRO A 118 -12.25 -27.73 14.38
CA PRO A 118 -12.42 -26.30 14.13
C PRO A 118 -11.11 -25.55 13.83
N GLY A 119 -9.96 -26.08 14.27
CA GLY A 119 -8.62 -25.58 13.97
C GLY A 119 -8.26 -25.63 12.49
N GLU A 120 -8.31 -26.82 11.88
CA GLU A 120 -7.93 -27.03 10.47
C GLU A 120 -8.87 -26.27 9.51
N LYS A 121 -10.14 -26.12 9.90
CA LYS A 121 -11.13 -25.31 9.17
C LYS A 121 -10.77 -23.82 9.07
N LEU A 122 -10.34 -23.22 10.19
CA LEU A 122 -9.94 -21.81 10.18
C LEU A 122 -8.70 -21.61 9.31
N ASP A 123 -7.75 -22.53 9.38
CA ASP A 123 -6.50 -22.48 8.62
C ASP A 123 -6.76 -22.55 7.11
N SER A 124 -7.71 -23.38 6.69
CA SER A 124 -8.21 -23.41 5.30
C SER A 124 -8.80 -22.05 4.88
N LYS A 125 -9.73 -21.48 5.67
CA LYS A 125 -10.34 -20.17 5.39
C LYS A 125 -9.30 -19.05 5.27
N ILE A 126 -8.31 -19.04 6.17
CA ILE A 126 -7.20 -18.09 6.12
C ILE A 126 -6.39 -18.28 4.84
N GLY A 127 -6.02 -19.51 4.50
CA GLY A 127 -5.22 -19.80 3.29
C GLY A 127 -5.93 -19.35 2.01
N VAL A 128 -7.23 -19.60 1.89
CA VAL A 128 -8.07 -19.13 0.77
C VAL A 128 -8.09 -17.61 0.68
N LEU A 129 -8.29 -16.93 1.82
CA LEU A 129 -8.38 -15.48 1.87
C LEU A 129 -7.05 -14.79 1.49
N ILE A 130 -5.93 -15.35 1.94
CA ILE A 130 -4.58 -14.87 1.61
C ILE A 130 -4.22 -15.20 0.16
N GLY A 131 -4.75 -16.31 -0.38
CA GLY A 131 -4.35 -16.86 -1.67
C GLY A 131 -3.00 -17.59 -1.61
N LYS A 132 -2.64 -18.13 -0.44
CA LYS A 132 -1.42 -18.90 -0.19
C LYS A 132 -1.68 -19.94 0.90
N GLY A 133 -1.30 -21.20 0.67
CA GLY A 133 -1.54 -22.28 1.62
C GLY A 133 -0.66 -22.16 2.85
N LEU A 134 -1.23 -22.30 4.05
CA LEU A 134 -0.42 -22.24 5.29
C LEU A 134 0.63 -23.35 5.36
N HIS A 135 0.36 -24.50 4.74
CA HIS A 135 1.30 -25.62 4.61
C HIS A 135 2.58 -25.25 3.83
N GLU A 136 2.52 -24.23 2.96
CA GLU A 136 3.70 -23.74 2.25
C GLU A 136 4.71 -23.12 3.23
N PHE A 137 4.24 -22.50 4.31
CA PHE A 137 5.12 -21.95 5.35
C PHE A 137 5.78 -23.08 6.16
N ASP A 138 5.02 -24.13 6.49
CA ASP A 138 5.55 -25.31 7.18
C ASP A 138 6.60 -26.05 6.32
N ALA A 139 6.38 -26.10 5.01
CA ALA A 139 7.27 -26.74 4.04
C ALA A 139 8.65 -26.08 3.92
N LEU A 140 8.77 -24.77 4.24
CA LEU A 140 10.06 -24.06 4.24
C LEU A 140 11.04 -24.63 5.27
N LYS A 141 10.52 -25.23 6.36
CA LYS A 141 11.32 -25.70 7.51
C LYS A 141 12.26 -24.63 8.08
N ASP A 142 11.92 -23.36 7.88
CA ASP A 142 12.69 -22.23 8.37
C ASP A 142 12.33 -21.96 9.84
N PRO A 143 13.32 -21.97 10.77
CA PRO A 143 13.08 -21.72 12.18
C PRO A 143 12.53 -20.32 12.48
N GLU A 144 12.91 -19.30 11.71
CA GLU A 144 12.43 -17.93 11.89
C GLU A 144 10.95 -17.83 11.55
N VAL A 145 10.54 -18.41 10.41
CA VAL A 145 9.14 -18.45 9.97
C VAL A 145 8.26 -19.13 11.02
N ASN A 146 8.68 -20.30 11.49
CA ASN A 146 7.92 -21.07 12.48
C ASN A 146 7.82 -20.34 13.83
N GLU A 147 8.92 -19.76 14.31
CA GLU A 147 8.93 -19.02 15.57
C GLU A 147 8.07 -17.74 15.48
N PHE A 148 8.16 -17.00 14.37
CA PHE A 148 7.30 -15.85 14.12
C PHE A 148 5.81 -16.23 14.11
N ARG A 149 5.44 -17.29 13.36
CA ARG A 149 4.05 -17.75 13.28
C ARG A 149 3.50 -18.15 14.65
N VAL A 150 4.27 -18.88 15.45
CA VAL A 150 3.87 -19.25 16.82
C VAL A 150 3.70 -18.02 17.72
N LYS A 151 4.65 -17.09 17.68
CA LYS A 151 4.64 -15.89 18.52
C LYS A 151 3.49 -14.95 18.15
N MET A 152 3.27 -14.73 16.85
CA MET A 152 2.18 -13.89 16.37
C MET A 152 0.82 -14.55 16.53
N ARG A 153 0.72 -15.88 16.43
CA ARG A 153 -0.52 -16.60 16.79
C ARG A 153 -0.90 -16.33 18.23
N LYS A 154 0.05 -16.48 19.17
CA LYS A 154 -0.19 -16.18 20.60
C LYS A 154 -0.62 -14.73 20.80
N PHE A 155 0.07 -13.79 20.17
CA PHE A 155 -0.28 -12.36 20.23
C PHE A 155 -1.70 -12.09 19.70
N SER A 156 -2.07 -12.67 18.56
CA SER A 156 -3.41 -12.55 17.99
C SER A 156 -4.46 -13.18 18.90
N GLU A 157 -4.19 -14.35 19.48
CA GLU A 157 -5.10 -15.03 20.41
C GLU A 157 -5.30 -14.23 21.70
N GLU A 158 -4.24 -13.61 22.26
CA GLU A 158 -4.33 -12.70 23.40
C GLU A 158 -5.20 -11.48 23.09
N LYS A 159 -5.07 -10.91 21.87
CA LYS A 159 -5.92 -9.79 21.42
C LYS A 159 -7.38 -10.21 21.26
N ILE A 160 -7.65 -11.37 20.67
CA ILE A 160 -9.01 -11.89 20.55
C ILE A 160 -9.62 -12.15 21.93
N GLN A 161 -8.85 -12.71 22.88
CA GLN A 161 -9.32 -12.88 24.26
C GLN A 161 -9.65 -11.54 24.92
N SER A 162 -8.88 -10.49 24.64
CA SER A 162 -9.24 -9.16 25.14
C SER A 162 -10.56 -8.64 24.59
N LEU A 163 -10.98 -9.05 23.38
CA LEU A 163 -12.26 -8.65 22.77
C LEU A 163 -13.47 -9.25 23.50
N VAL A 164 -13.35 -10.48 24.03
CA VAL A 164 -14.45 -11.17 24.73
C VAL A 164 -14.83 -10.46 26.04
N GLY A 165 -13.90 -9.72 26.65
CA GLY A 165 -14.15 -8.94 27.86
C GLY A 165 -14.67 -7.52 27.62
N LEU A 166 -14.78 -7.07 26.36
CA LEU A 166 -15.19 -5.71 26.04
C LEU A 166 -16.68 -5.48 26.22
N SER A 167 -17.06 -4.23 26.52
CA SER A 167 -18.44 -3.83 26.36
C SER A 167 -18.81 -3.74 24.88
N TRP A 168 -20.10 -3.84 24.55
CA TRP A 168 -20.56 -3.64 23.18
C TRP A 168 -20.21 -2.24 22.62
N MET A 169 -20.03 -1.23 23.48
CA MET A 169 -19.60 0.12 23.10
C MET A 169 -18.12 0.16 22.72
N ASP A 170 -17.26 -0.50 23.51
CA ASP A 170 -15.82 -0.58 23.20
C ASP A 170 -15.60 -1.39 21.90
N TRP A 171 -16.38 -2.46 21.72
CA TRP A 171 -16.41 -3.20 20.46
C TRP A 171 -16.83 -2.30 19.29
N LEU A 172 -17.86 -1.46 19.46
CA LEU A 172 -18.31 -0.53 18.43
C LEU A 172 -17.20 0.47 18.07
N GLN A 173 -16.48 1.00 19.07
CA GLN A 173 -15.36 1.91 18.87
C GLN A 173 -14.18 1.28 18.12
N GLN A 174 -13.84 0.01 18.38
CA GLN A 174 -12.77 -0.67 17.65
C GLN A 174 -13.19 -1.10 16.23
N THR A 175 -14.47 -1.43 16.08
CA THR A 175 -15.05 -1.95 14.84
C THR A 175 -15.37 -0.85 13.84
N TYR A 176 -16.02 0.21 14.32
CA TYR A 176 -16.45 1.36 13.56
C TYR A 176 -16.04 2.64 14.31
N PRO A 177 -14.73 2.93 14.42
CA PRO A 177 -14.22 4.10 15.13
C PRO A 177 -14.78 5.39 14.51
N PRO A 178 -15.32 6.32 15.32
CA PRO A 178 -15.69 7.64 14.82
C PRO A 178 -14.44 8.41 14.38
N GLU A 179 -14.54 9.09 13.23
CA GLU A 179 -13.44 9.88 12.69
C GLU A 179 -13.50 11.31 13.24
N HIS A 180 -12.41 11.74 13.87
CA HIS A 180 -12.29 13.07 14.46
C HIS A 180 -11.27 13.91 13.69
N GLU A 181 -11.62 15.16 13.42
CA GLU A 181 -10.68 16.19 12.95
C GLU A 181 -10.33 17.18 14.07
N PRO A 182 -9.09 17.72 14.07
CA PRO A 182 -8.66 18.72 15.03
C PRO A 182 -9.59 19.94 15.11
N SER A 183 -9.68 20.52 16.30
CA SER A 183 -10.72 21.48 16.70
C SER A 183 -10.64 22.89 16.09
N ASN A 184 -9.84 23.12 15.04
CA ASN A 184 -9.69 24.45 14.46
C ASN A 184 -11.01 24.86 13.76
N LEU A 185 -11.80 25.69 14.46
CA LEU A 185 -13.12 26.19 14.04
C LEU A 185 -13.04 27.49 13.24
N GLU A 186 -11.91 28.20 13.26
CA GLU A 186 -11.80 29.59 12.81
C GLU A 186 -12.19 29.79 11.33
N ASN A 187 -12.16 28.72 10.51
CA ASN A 187 -12.52 28.76 9.09
C ASN A 187 -13.96 28.26 8.77
N LEU A 188 -14.75 27.89 9.77
CA LEU A 188 -16.05 27.24 9.60
C LEU A 188 -17.25 28.11 10.02
N GLU A 189 -17.04 29.17 10.79
CA GLU A 189 -18.11 30.01 11.35
C GLU A 189 -19.00 30.63 10.27
N ASP A 190 -18.39 31.10 9.18
CA ASP A 190 -19.07 31.73 8.03
C ASP A 190 -19.95 30.77 7.22
N LYS A 191 -19.79 29.44 7.42
CA LYS A 191 -20.52 28.40 6.68
C LYS A 191 -21.76 27.90 7.42
N LEU A 192 -21.95 28.28 8.67
CA LEU A 192 -23.07 27.88 9.50
C LEU A 192 -24.20 28.91 9.42
N TYR A 193 -25.44 28.46 9.37
CA TYR A 193 -26.60 29.36 9.27
C TYR A 193 -26.87 30.02 10.62
N GLY A 194 -26.35 31.23 10.83
CA GLY A 194 -26.41 31.94 12.11
C GLY A 194 -25.66 31.21 13.23
N GLY A 195 -24.55 30.54 12.91
CA GLY A 195 -23.75 29.77 13.87
C GLY A 195 -24.39 28.44 14.32
N LYS A 196 -25.45 27.99 13.64
CA LYS A 196 -26.15 26.74 13.92
C LYS A 196 -26.01 25.74 12.77
N LEU A 197 -26.00 24.46 13.11
CA LEU A 197 -26.00 23.33 12.18
C LEU A 197 -27.43 22.83 12.02
N ILE A 198 -27.86 22.53 10.79
CA ILE A 198 -29.13 21.84 10.54
C ILE A 198 -28.80 20.36 10.30
N VAL A 199 -29.46 19.46 11.02
CA VAL A 199 -29.29 18.01 10.88
C VAL A 199 -30.63 17.34 10.58
N ALA A 200 -30.62 16.33 9.71
CA ALA A 200 -31.78 15.51 9.41
C ALA A 200 -31.62 14.12 10.04
N VAL A 201 -32.67 13.65 10.71
CA VAL A 201 -32.67 12.40 11.48
C VAL A 201 -33.96 11.64 11.19
N HIS A 202 -33.85 10.35 10.92
CA HIS A 202 -35.01 9.46 10.83
C HIS A 202 -34.79 8.19 11.64
N PHE A 203 -35.88 7.50 11.98
CA PHE A 203 -35.80 6.18 12.60
C PHE A 203 -35.73 5.09 11.52
N GLU A 204 -35.05 3.98 11.79
CA GLU A 204 -34.70 2.95 10.81
C GLU A 204 -35.88 2.37 10.02
N ASN A 205 -37.07 2.25 10.64
CA ASN A 205 -38.29 1.73 10.02
C ASN A 205 -39.33 2.82 9.70
N CYS A 206 -38.92 4.08 9.70
CA CYS A 206 -39.82 5.22 9.54
C CYS A 206 -39.44 6.01 8.28
N GLN A 207 -40.45 6.39 7.49
CA GLN A 207 -40.27 7.27 6.34
C GLN A 207 -40.20 8.75 6.75
N ASP A 208 -40.59 9.08 7.98
CA ASP A 208 -40.58 10.45 8.48
C ASP A 208 -39.16 10.90 8.81
N VAL A 209 -38.72 12.00 8.20
CA VAL A 209 -37.44 12.66 8.46
C VAL A 209 -37.69 13.91 9.31
N PHE A 210 -36.99 14.02 10.43
CA PHE A 210 -37.03 15.17 11.34
C PHE A 210 -35.80 16.05 11.14
N SER A 211 -36.01 17.34 10.93
CA SER A 211 -34.91 18.32 10.85
C SER A 211 -34.78 19.11 12.14
N PHE A 212 -33.56 19.22 12.65
CA PHE A 212 -33.24 19.94 13.88
C PHE A 212 -32.17 21.00 13.64
N GLN A 213 -32.34 22.17 14.26
CA GLN A 213 -31.31 23.19 14.31
C GLN A 213 -30.55 23.06 15.63
N VAL A 214 -29.27 22.72 15.55
CA VAL A 214 -28.43 22.33 16.68
C VAL A 214 -27.15 23.17 16.75
N SER A 215 -26.52 23.21 17.93
CA SER A 215 -25.19 23.83 18.04
C SER A 215 -24.13 22.88 17.45
N PRO A 216 -23.15 23.36 16.67
CA PRO A 216 -22.03 22.53 16.19
C PRO A 216 -21.17 21.98 17.33
N ASN A 217 -21.22 22.61 18.51
CA ASN A 217 -20.40 22.26 19.67
C ASN A 217 -21.09 21.32 20.65
N MET A 218 -22.33 20.90 20.38
CA MET A 218 -23.02 19.94 21.26
C MET A 218 -22.57 18.51 20.98
N ASN A 219 -22.86 17.59 21.90
CA ASN A 219 -22.55 16.18 21.75
C ASN A 219 -23.65 15.41 21.00
N PRO A 220 -23.33 14.29 20.32
CA PRO A 220 -24.28 13.43 19.61
C PRO A 220 -25.53 13.04 20.40
N ILE A 221 -25.39 12.77 21.71
CA ILE A 221 -26.51 12.36 22.58
C ILE A 221 -27.65 13.39 22.61
N LYS A 222 -27.35 14.68 22.41
CA LYS A 222 -28.36 15.74 22.36
C LYS A 222 -29.23 15.67 21.10
N ILE A 223 -28.72 15.09 20.00
CA ILE A 223 -29.55 14.79 18.82
C ILE A 223 -30.55 13.68 19.15
N ASN A 224 -30.10 12.63 19.86
CA ASN A 224 -30.98 11.53 20.28
C ASN A 224 -32.13 12.06 21.17
N GLU A 225 -31.82 12.92 22.15
CA GLU A 225 -32.83 13.57 23.00
C GLU A 225 -33.89 14.32 22.17
N LEU A 226 -33.46 15.14 21.20
CA LEU A 226 -34.36 15.90 20.33
C LEU A 226 -35.23 14.99 19.45
N ALA A 227 -34.64 13.94 18.87
CA ALA A 227 -35.35 12.99 18.02
C ALA A 227 -36.44 12.23 18.78
N ILE A 228 -36.14 11.76 20.00
CA ILE A 228 -37.08 11.03 20.85
C ILE A 228 -38.19 11.94 21.35
N GLN A 229 -37.87 13.17 21.80
CA GLN A 229 -38.89 14.16 22.20
C GLN A 229 -39.86 14.47 21.07
N LYS A 230 -39.36 14.60 19.83
CA LYS A 230 -40.20 14.82 18.65
C LYS A 230 -41.09 13.63 18.36
N ARG A 231 -40.57 12.40 18.45
CA ARG A 231 -41.35 11.15 18.28
C ARG A 231 -42.45 11.02 19.33
N LEU A 232 -42.15 11.27 20.61
CA LEU A 232 -43.12 11.25 21.71
C LEU A 232 -44.25 12.28 21.52
N THR A 233 -43.91 13.46 20.98
CA THR A 233 -44.91 14.50 20.67
C THR A 233 -45.90 14.03 19.59
N ILE A 234 -45.45 13.19 18.65
CA ILE A 234 -46.27 12.71 17.52
C ILE A 234 -47.06 11.44 17.86
N ARG A 235 -46.46 10.50 18.62
CA ARG A 235 -47.02 9.15 18.87
C ARG A 235 -47.58 8.93 20.28
N GLY A 236 -47.40 9.86 21.23
CA GLY A 236 -47.90 9.74 22.60
C GLY A 236 -46.87 9.14 23.59
N LYS A 237 -47.17 9.21 24.90
CA LYS A 237 -46.26 8.86 26.01
C LYS A 237 -46.07 7.36 26.27
N GLU A 238 -46.71 6.48 25.51
CA GLU A 238 -46.61 5.02 25.71
C GLU A 238 -45.26 4.42 25.20
N ASP A 239 -44.46 5.22 24.48
CA ASP A 239 -43.13 4.87 23.91
C ASP A 239 -41.97 5.60 24.64
N GLU A 240 -41.97 5.70 25.97
CA GLU A 240 -40.89 6.38 26.70
C GLU A 240 -39.58 5.54 26.69
N VAL A 241 -38.66 5.86 25.77
CA VAL A 241 -37.36 5.18 25.58
C VAL A 241 -36.20 6.11 25.92
N SER A 242 -35.09 5.58 26.44
CA SER A 242 -33.90 6.36 26.78
C SER A 242 -33.13 6.80 25.54
N PRO A 243 -32.64 8.06 25.46
CA PRO A 243 -31.70 8.51 24.44
C PRO A 243 -30.40 7.69 24.36
N CYS A 244 -30.03 7.04 25.46
CA CYS A 244 -28.84 6.18 25.55
C CYS A 244 -29.04 4.80 24.91
N ASP A 245 -30.30 4.42 24.60
CA ASP A 245 -30.62 3.15 23.92
C ASP A 245 -30.51 3.27 22.40
N TYR A 246 -30.10 4.44 21.89
CA TYR A 246 -29.93 4.72 20.48
C TYR A 246 -28.54 5.26 20.16
N VAL A 247 -28.08 5.00 18.94
CA VAL A 247 -26.89 5.60 18.36
C VAL A 247 -27.20 6.23 17.01
N LEU A 248 -26.46 7.27 16.63
CA LEU A 248 -26.54 7.86 15.30
C LEU A 248 -25.68 7.05 14.34
N GLN A 249 -26.30 6.55 13.28
CA GLN A 249 -25.61 5.99 12.12
C GLN A 249 -25.72 6.98 10.96
N VAL A 250 -24.64 7.24 10.22
CA VAL A 250 -24.68 8.01 8.99
C VAL A 250 -25.50 7.24 7.95
N SER A 251 -26.47 7.91 7.32
CA SER A 251 -27.35 7.24 6.37
C SER A 251 -26.55 6.63 5.21
N GLY A 252 -26.79 5.33 4.93
CA GLY A 252 -26.15 4.60 3.82
C GLY A 252 -24.73 4.11 4.10
N ARG A 253 -24.20 4.37 5.30
CA ARG A 253 -22.86 3.99 5.69
C ARG A 253 -22.87 3.20 6.99
N VAL A 254 -21.96 2.26 7.13
CA VAL A 254 -21.62 1.66 8.45
C VAL A 254 -20.63 2.56 9.17
N GLU A 255 -21.09 3.78 9.43
CA GLU A 255 -20.35 4.85 10.09
C GLU A 255 -21.24 5.39 11.21
N TYR A 256 -20.72 5.47 12.42
CA TYR A 256 -21.49 5.82 13.61
C TYR A 256 -20.92 7.07 14.28
N VAL A 257 -21.81 7.93 14.79
CA VAL A 257 -21.46 9.19 15.46
C VAL A 257 -21.90 9.09 16.92
N PHE A 258 -20.93 8.93 17.82
CA PHE A 258 -21.14 8.75 19.25
C PHE A 258 -19.91 9.20 20.05
N GLY A 259 -20.05 9.28 21.36
CA GLY A 259 -18.98 9.72 22.27
C GLY A 259 -19.14 11.16 22.77
N ASP A 260 -18.23 11.56 23.65
CA ASP A 260 -18.22 12.88 24.30
C ASP A 260 -17.39 13.89 23.50
N HIS A 261 -17.76 14.07 22.23
CA HIS A 261 -17.09 14.98 21.31
C HIS A 261 -18.09 15.95 20.67
N PRO A 262 -17.69 17.21 20.41
CA PRO A 262 -18.46 18.16 19.61
C PRO A 262 -18.82 17.61 18.23
N LEU A 263 -20.06 17.81 17.78
CA LEU A 263 -20.53 17.40 16.45
C LEU A 263 -19.60 17.83 15.31
N ILE A 264 -19.04 19.04 15.37
CA ILE A 264 -18.16 19.58 14.32
C ILE A 264 -16.77 18.92 14.25
N GLN A 265 -16.38 18.13 15.26
CA GLN A 265 -15.16 17.34 15.21
C GLN A 265 -15.34 16.07 14.36
N PHE A 266 -16.57 15.56 14.22
CA PHE A 266 -16.79 14.36 13.39
C PHE A 266 -16.60 14.69 11.92
N GLN A 267 -15.73 13.93 11.25
CA GLN A 267 -15.33 14.20 9.87
C GLN A 267 -16.53 14.25 8.90
N TYR A 268 -17.51 13.37 9.05
CA TYR A 268 -18.74 13.42 8.24
C TYR A 268 -19.46 14.77 8.36
N ILE A 269 -19.66 15.26 9.59
CA ILE A 269 -20.36 16.51 9.85
C ILE A 269 -19.55 17.69 9.31
N ARG A 270 -18.23 17.68 9.51
CA ARG A 270 -17.34 18.71 8.97
C ARG A 270 -17.36 18.73 7.45
N ASN A 271 -17.33 17.57 6.79
CA ASN A 271 -17.48 17.47 5.34
C ASN A 271 -18.83 18.01 4.88
N CYS A 272 -19.92 17.74 5.61
CA CYS A 272 -21.22 18.31 5.33
C CYS A 272 -21.25 19.84 5.44
N VAL A 273 -20.69 20.40 6.51
CA VAL A 273 -20.57 21.86 6.70
C VAL A 273 -19.71 22.48 5.58
N MET A 274 -18.59 21.86 5.27
CA MET A 274 -17.65 22.36 4.26
C MET A 274 -18.27 22.41 2.86
N ASN A 275 -19.04 21.38 2.52
CA ASN A 275 -19.71 21.23 1.23
C ASN A 275 -21.13 21.83 1.20
N ARG A 276 -21.61 22.38 2.33
CA ARG A 276 -22.99 22.83 2.56
C ARG A 276 -24.04 21.76 2.22
N THR A 277 -23.73 20.50 2.52
CA THR A 277 -24.69 19.39 2.43
C THR A 277 -25.33 19.15 3.79
N LEU A 278 -26.57 18.65 3.77
CA LEU A 278 -27.31 18.34 4.99
C LEU A 278 -26.79 17.03 5.60
N PRO A 279 -26.33 17.00 6.86
CA PRO A 279 -26.02 15.75 7.55
C PRO A 279 -27.30 14.91 7.73
N HIS A 280 -27.25 13.66 7.30
CA HIS A 280 -28.37 12.71 7.38
C HIS A 280 -28.02 11.52 8.29
N PHE A 281 -28.81 11.33 9.34
CA PHE A 281 -28.62 10.27 10.31
C PHE A 281 -29.83 9.33 10.42
N ILE A 282 -29.52 8.08 10.72
CA ILE A 282 -30.46 7.03 11.13
C ILE A 282 -30.29 6.82 12.63
N LEU A 283 -31.38 6.90 13.40
CA LEU A 283 -31.40 6.49 14.80
C LEU A 283 -31.54 4.97 14.85
N VAL A 284 -30.49 4.28 15.32
CA VAL A 284 -30.42 2.81 15.42
C VAL A 284 -30.50 2.39 16.86
N GLU A 285 -31.36 1.41 17.16
CA GLU A 285 -31.45 0.82 18.51
C GLU A 285 -30.20 0.03 18.85
N CYS A 286 -29.65 0.26 20.04
CA CYS A 286 -28.46 -0.42 20.53
C CYS A 286 -28.65 -1.94 20.62
N CYS A 287 -29.89 -2.46 20.71
CA CYS A 287 -30.17 -3.90 20.69
C CYS A 287 -29.71 -4.60 19.39
N LYS A 288 -29.77 -3.91 18.24
CA LYS A 288 -29.29 -4.45 16.95
C LYS A 288 -27.77 -4.55 16.92
N ILE A 289 -27.10 -3.53 17.46
CA ILE A 289 -25.64 -3.48 17.55
C ILE A 289 -25.15 -4.55 18.53
N LYS A 290 -25.84 -4.72 19.67
CA LYS A 290 -25.60 -5.82 20.61
C LYS A 290 -25.75 -7.18 19.93
N LYS A 291 -26.77 -7.36 19.09
CA LYS A 291 -26.94 -8.61 18.32
C LYS A 291 -25.79 -8.87 17.34
N MET A 292 -25.27 -7.84 16.67
CA MET A 292 -24.09 -7.95 15.81
C MET A 292 -22.86 -8.35 16.62
N TYR A 293 -22.65 -7.69 17.76
CA TYR A 293 -21.60 -8.02 18.72
C TYR A 293 -21.70 -9.47 19.19
N GLU A 294 -22.88 -9.92 19.65
CA GLU A 294 -23.12 -11.29 20.12
C GLU A 294 -22.82 -12.33 19.03
N GLN A 295 -23.27 -12.10 17.79
CA GLN A 295 -22.96 -13.00 16.66
C GLN A 295 -21.47 -13.10 16.37
N GLU A 296 -20.74 -11.99 16.51
CA GLU A 296 -19.30 -11.98 16.34
C GLU A 296 -18.57 -12.65 17.50
N MET A 297 -19.02 -12.42 18.73
CA MET A 297 -18.47 -13.08 19.92
C MET A 297 -18.66 -14.60 19.87
N ILE A 298 -19.81 -15.10 19.41
CA ILE A 298 -20.02 -16.54 19.21
C ILE A 298 -18.98 -17.13 18.22
N ALA A 299 -18.70 -16.42 17.13
CA ALA A 299 -17.70 -16.86 16.16
C ALA A 299 -16.27 -16.83 16.74
N ILE A 300 -15.98 -15.84 17.59
CA ILE A 300 -14.71 -15.70 18.30
C ILE A 300 -14.55 -16.79 19.36
N GLU A 301 -15.55 -17.05 20.20
CA GLU A 301 -15.54 -18.09 21.23
C GLU A 301 -15.36 -19.47 20.62
N ALA A 302 -15.98 -19.74 19.48
CA ALA A 302 -15.75 -20.97 18.71
C ALA A 302 -14.29 -21.11 18.23
N ALA A 303 -13.60 -20.00 17.98
CA ALA A 303 -12.18 -19.97 17.64
C ALA A 303 -11.25 -20.07 18.87
N ILE A 304 -11.67 -19.60 20.06
CA ILE A 304 -10.89 -19.63 21.31
C ILE A 304 -11.01 -20.97 22.05
N ASN A 305 -12.23 -21.57 22.13
CA ASN A 305 -12.54 -22.79 22.90
C ASN A 305 -11.91 -24.09 22.32
N ARG A 306 -10.80 -23.94 21.61
CA ARG A 306 -9.88 -24.99 21.22
C ARG A 306 -9.33 -25.65 22.48
N ASN A 307 -9.43 -26.97 22.55
CA ASN A 307 -8.63 -27.74 23.50
C ASN A 307 -7.16 -27.41 23.24
N SER A 308 -6.51 -26.82 24.24
CA SER A 308 -5.06 -26.72 24.35
C SER A 308 -4.48 -28.12 24.60
N SER A 309 -4.62 -29.04 23.65
CA SER A 309 -3.93 -30.32 23.72
C SER A 309 -2.43 -30.07 23.58
N ASN A 310 -1.77 -30.13 24.72
CA ASN A 310 -0.32 -30.09 24.95
C ASN A 310 0.32 -28.71 24.72
N LEU A 311 0.13 -27.81 25.70
CA LEU A 311 1.23 -26.94 26.11
C LEU A 311 2.46 -27.85 26.34
N PRO A 312 3.59 -27.63 25.64
CA PRO A 312 4.81 -28.34 25.96
C PRO A 312 5.11 -28.10 27.44
N LEU A 313 5.39 -29.17 28.18
CA LEU A 313 5.94 -29.06 29.53
C LEU A 313 7.06 -28.01 29.51
N PRO A 314 7.16 -27.12 30.52
CA PRO A 314 8.25 -26.17 30.59
C PRO A 314 9.55 -26.96 30.47
N LEU A 315 10.30 -26.69 29.39
CA LEU A 315 11.62 -27.28 29.21
C LEU A 315 12.40 -26.99 30.50
N PRO A 316 13.10 -27.98 31.07
CA PRO A 316 13.92 -27.76 32.25
C PRO A 316 14.83 -26.55 31.99
N PRO A 317 15.08 -25.70 33.01
CA PRO A 317 15.92 -24.53 32.84
C PRO A 317 17.19 -24.95 32.14
N LYS A 318 17.39 -24.45 30.90
CA LYS A 318 18.59 -24.73 30.14
C LYS A 318 19.75 -24.34 31.05
N LYS A 319 20.59 -25.32 31.41
CA LYS A 319 21.88 -25.07 32.06
C LYS A 319 22.49 -23.85 31.40
N THR A 320 22.87 -22.86 32.20
CA THR A 320 23.50 -21.62 31.77
C THR A 320 24.68 -21.99 30.87
N ARG A 321 24.43 -22.02 29.55
CA ARG A 321 25.50 -22.18 28.58
C ARG A 321 26.28 -20.88 28.69
N VAL A 322 27.59 -20.98 28.86
CA VAL A 322 28.46 -19.83 28.68
C VAL A 322 28.16 -19.31 27.26
N ILE A 323 27.67 -18.08 27.16
CA ILE A 323 27.37 -17.43 25.89
C ILE A 323 28.64 -16.64 25.56
N SER A 324 29.31 -16.97 24.46
CA SER A 324 30.41 -16.16 23.96
C SER A 324 29.87 -15.01 23.12
N HIS A 325 30.39 -13.81 23.35
CA HIS A 325 30.00 -12.62 22.61
C HIS A 325 30.98 -12.33 21.47
N ILE A 326 30.49 -11.75 20.37
CA ILE A 326 31.37 -11.38 19.23
C ILE A 326 32.50 -10.42 19.63
N TRP A 327 32.31 -9.61 20.68
CA TRP A 327 33.29 -8.65 21.19
C TRP A 327 34.54 -9.32 21.77
N GLU A 328 34.50 -10.62 22.05
CA GLU A 328 35.65 -11.41 22.49
C GLU A 328 36.51 -11.91 21.29
N ASN A 329 36.03 -11.74 20.06
CA ASN A 329 36.66 -12.26 18.85
C ASN A 329 37.37 -11.17 18.04
N ASN A 330 38.66 -11.00 18.31
CA ASN A 330 39.53 -10.02 17.64
C ASN A 330 40.10 -10.50 16.28
N ASN A 331 39.56 -11.59 15.71
CA ASN A 331 40.03 -12.08 14.41
C ASN A 331 39.33 -11.33 13.26
N PRO A 332 40.00 -11.17 12.10
CA PRO A 332 39.38 -10.59 10.91
C PRO A 332 38.18 -11.43 10.46
N PHE A 333 37.15 -10.75 9.96
CA PHE A 333 35.98 -11.43 9.42
C PHE A 333 36.32 -12.04 8.06
N GLN A 334 36.07 -13.33 7.90
CA GLN A 334 36.33 -14.07 6.66
C GLN A 334 35.17 -14.99 6.33
N ILE A 335 34.98 -15.28 5.05
CA ILE A 335 34.07 -16.31 4.54
C ILE A 335 34.80 -17.11 3.46
N VAL A 336 34.30 -18.30 3.11
CA VAL A 336 34.82 -19.06 1.96
C VAL A 336 33.77 -19.09 0.87
N LEU A 337 34.11 -18.60 -0.32
CA LEU A 337 33.32 -18.77 -1.53
C LEU A 337 33.62 -20.15 -2.11
N VAL A 338 32.64 -21.06 -2.04
CA VAL A 338 32.84 -22.46 -2.45
C VAL A 338 32.61 -22.63 -3.95
N LYS A 339 31.38 -22.38 -4.42
CA LYS A 339 30.98 -22.57 -5.81
C LYS A 339 29.75 -21.74 -6.18
N GLY A 340 29.50 -21.58 -7.47
CA GLY A 340 28.28 -21.01 -8.04
C GLY A 340 27.71 -21.94 -9.10
N ASN A 341 26.39 -22.06 -9.14
CA ASN A 341 25.67 -23.05 -9.94
C ASN A 341 24.62 -22.34 -10.80
N LYS A 342 24.31 -22.88 -11.99
CA LYS A 342 23.26 -22.37 -12.90
C LYS A 342 23.46 -20.89 -13.27
N LEU A 343 24.70 -20.52 -13.60
CA LEU A 343 25.07 -19.16 -13.99
C LEU A 343 24.71 -18.82 -15.45
N ASN A 344 24.46 -19.83 -16.29
CA ASN A 344 24.05 -19.69 -17.69
C ASN A 344 24.97 -18.76 -18.50
N THR A 345 26.29 -18.89 -18.34
CA THR A 345 27.29 -18.09 -19.03
C THR A 345 27.87 -18.84 -20.23
N GLU A 346 28.32 -18.11 -21.26
CA GLU A 346 29.05 -18.72 -22.37
C GLU A 346 30.46 -19.18 -21.91
N GLU A 347 30.96 -20.29 -22.46
CA GLU A 347 32.25 -20.89 -22.08
C GLU A 347 33.46 -19.98 -22.26
N THR A 348 33.34 -19.01 -23.18
CA THR A 348 34.36 -18.01 -23.52
C THR A 348 34.40 -16.84 -22.54
N VAL A 349 33.40 -16.73 -21.65
CA VAL A 349 33.25 -15.63 -20.70
C VAL A 349 33.88 -16.01 -19.37
N LYS A 350 34.67 -15.11 -18.79
CA LYS A 350 35.18 -15.28 -17.42
C LYS A 350 34.15 -14.77 -16.43
N VAL A 351 34.00 -15.43 -15.29
CA VAL A 351 33.06 -15.06 -14.23
C VAL A 351 33.84 -14.80 -12.95
N HIS A 352 33.45 -13.76 -12.21
CA HIS A 352 33.88 -13.55 -10.84
C HIS A 352 32.71 -13.15 -9.96
N VAL A 353 32.90 -13.31 -8.65
CA VAL A 353 31.97 -12.86 -7.63
C VAL A 353 32.59 -11.66 -6.93
N ARG A 354 31.82 -10.58 -6.82
CA ARG A 354 32.15 -9.44 -5.99
C ARG A 354 31.37 -9.58 -4.67
N ALA A 355 32.04 -9.33 -3.56
CA ALA A 355 31.48 -9.35 -2.22
C ALA A 355 31.74 -8.03 -1.50
N GLY A 356 30.76 -7.54 -0.75
CA GLY A 356 30.89 -6.35 0.08
C GLY A 356 30.10 -6.48 1.37
N LEU A 357 30.55 -5.79 2.40
CA LEU A 357 29.91 -5.76 3.70
C LEU A 357 29.33 -4.37 3.96
N PHE A 358 28.03 -4.32 4.24
CA PHE A 358 27.26 -3.07 4.33
C PHE A 358 26.51 -2.96 5.65
N HIS A 359 26.29 -1.72 6.09
CA HIS A 359 25.28 -1.34 7.06
C HIS A 359 24.33 -0.34 6.40
N GLY A 360 23.19 -0.83 5.91
CA GLY A 360 22.27 -0.01 5.12
C GLY A 360 22.91 0.29 3.77
N THR A 361 23.18 1.56 3.49
CA THR A 361 23.90 2.03 2.31
C THR A 361 25.40 2.24 2.54
N GLU A 362 25.86 2.27 3.79
CA GLU A 362 27.27 2.47 4.12
C GLU A 362 28.08 1.19 3.89
N LEU A 363 29.18 1.31 3.14
CA LEU A 363 30.15 0.25 2.97
C LEU A 363 31.10 0.20 4.18
N LEU A 364 31.08 -0.90 4.93
CA LEU A 364 31.85 -1.04 6.19
C LEU A 364 33.36 -1.24 5.97
N CYS A 365 33.72 -1.88 4.85
CA CYS A 365 35.11 -2.12 4.45
C CYS A 365 35.20 -2.29 2.92
N LYS A 366 36.41 -2.24 2.35
CA LYS A 366 36.61 -2.34 0.89
C LYS A 366 35.98 -3.61 0.30
N THR A 367 35.35 -3.47 -0.87
CA THR A 367 34.77 -4.61 -1.60
C THR A 367 35.85 -5.58 -2.07
N ILE A 368 35.58 -6.88 -1.97
CA ILE A 368 36.45 -7.96 -2.41
C ILE A 368 35.96 -8.50 -3.75
N VAL A 369 36.88 -8.91 -4.61
CA VAL A 369 36.58 -9.56 -5.90
C VAL A 369 37.30 -10.90 -5.92
N SER A 370 36.57 -11.97 -6.20
CA SER A 370 37.14 -13.31 -6.34
C SER A 370 38.02 -13.43 -7.58
N SER A 371 38.76 -14.53 -7.66
CA SER A 371 39.44 -14.96 -8.88
C SER A 371 38.48 -15.11 -10.09
N GLU A 372 38.98 -14.79 -11.29
CA GLU A 372 38.26 -14.95 -12.56
C GLU A 372 38.31 -16.41 -13.03
N ILE A 373 37.16 -17.07 -13.15
CA ILE A 373 37.03 -18.47 -13.56
C ILE A 373 36.21 -18.59 -14.84
N SER A 374 36.59 -19.49 -15.76
CA SER A 374 35.80 -19.80 -16.95
C SER A 374 34.98 -21.07 -16.75
N GLY A 375 33.73 -21.07 -17.22
CA GLY A 375 32.83 -22.20 -17.11
C GLY A 375 31.50 -21.94 -17.82
N LYS A 376 30.73 -23.01 -18.08
CA LYS A 376 29.39 -22.90 -18.67
C LYS A 376 28.32 -22.64 -17.61
N ASN A 377 28.20 -23.56 -16.66
CA ASN A 377 27.09 -23.56 -15.70
C ASN A 377 27.56 -23.55 -14.25
N ASP A 378 28.47 -24.46 -13.90
CA ASP A 378 29.00 -24.60 -12.54
C ASP A 378 30.43 -24.08 -12.49
N HIS A 379 30.71 -23.24 -11.50
CA HIS A 379 31.98 -22.57 -11.29
C HIS A 379 32.42 -22.82 -9.84
N ILE A 380 33.64 -23.32 -9.63
CA ILE A 380 34.16 -23.67 -8.30
C ILE A 380 35.34 -22.74 -8.00
N TRP A 381 35.23 -21.96 -6.93
CA TRP A 381 36.28 -21.04 -6.47
C TRP A 381 37.08 -21.63 -5.31
N ASN A 382 36.40 -22.13 -4.28
CA ASN A 382 36.99 -22.55 -3.00
C ASN A 382 38.00 -21.54 -2.45
N GLU A 383 37.61 -20.26 -2.47
CA GLU A 383 38.47 -19.12 -2.19
C GLU A 383 38.07 -18.44 -0.87
N PRO A 384 38.98 -18.25 0.09
CA PRO A 384 38.71 -17.44 1.27
C PRO A 384 38.65 -15.96 0.88
N LEU A 385 37.57 -15.28 1.26
CA LEU A 385 37.38 -13.85 1.13
C LEU A 385 37.54 -13.22 2.52
N GLU A 386 38.66 -12.56 2.75
CA GLU A 386 39.00 -11.87 4.00
C GLU A 386 38.63 -10.39 3.93
N PHE A 387 37.77 -9.93 4.84
CA PHE A 387 37.32 -8.55 4.92
C PHE A 387 38.19 -7.77 5.90
N ASP A 388 38.53 -6.53 5.53
CA ASP A 388 39.33 -5.58 6.33
C ASP A 388 38.48 -4.98 7.47
N ILE A 389 37.96 -5.85 8.33
CA ILE A 389 37.15 -5.54 9.52
C ILE A 389 37.24 -6.70 10.51
N ASN A 390 37.38 -6.39 11.80
CA ASN A 390 37.39 -7.42 12.84
C ASN A 390 35.98 -7.94 13.10
N THR A 391 35.88 -9.18 13.57
CA THR A 391 34.58 -9.78 13.91
C THR A 391 33.90 -9.06 15.08
N CYS A 392 34.67 -8.52 16.03
CA CYS A 392 34.17 -7.74 17.17
C CYS A 392 33.54 -6.39 16.77
N ASP A 393 33.97 -5.82 15.65
CA ASP A 393 33.52 -4.51 15.14
C ASP A 393 32.30 -4.60 14.23
N LEU A 394 31.79 -5.82 13.97
CA LEU A 394 30.62 -6.01 13.12
C LEU A 394 29.35 -5.49 13.80
N PRO A 395 28.59 -4.57 13.17
CA PRO A 395 27.31 -4.14 13.69
C PRO A 395 26.26 -5.25 13.60
N ARG A 396 25.27 -5.23 14.50
CA ARG A 396 24.18 -6.24 14.58
C ARG A 396 23.48 -6.48 13.24
N MET A 397 23.33 -5.41 12.46
CA MET A 397 22.61 -5.37 11.19
C MET A 397 23.54 -5.41 9.98
N ALA A 398 24.78 -5.90 10.15
CA ALA A 398 25.72 -6.09 9.06
C ALA A 398 25.16 -7.04 7.98
N ARG A 399 25.25 -6.59 6.73
CA ARG A 399 24.72 -7.27 5.54
C ARG A 399 25.86 -7.65 4.63
N LEU A 400 25.86 -8.90 4.18
CA LEU A 400 26.81 -9.43 3.23
C LEU A 400 26.15 -9.47 1.85
N CYS A 401 26.70 -8.71 0.92
CA CYS A 401 26.15 -8.50 -0.41
C CYS A 401 27.05 -9.10 -1.48
N PHE A 402 26.47 -9.90 -2.36
CA PHE A 402 27.17 -10.54 -3.48
C PHE A 402 26.59 -10.12 -4.81
N ALA A 403 27.45 -9.96 -5.81
CA ALA A 403 27.05 -9.87 -7.21
C ALA A 403 28.00 -10.69 -8.07
N VAL A 404 27.42 -11.43 -9.02
CA VAL A 404 28.14 -12.23 -9.99
C VAL A 404 28.24 -11.46 -11.30
N TYR A 405 29.46 -11.36 -11.82
CA TYR A 405 29.75 -10.64 -13.06
C TYR A 405 30.39 -11.56 -14.08
N ALA A 406 29.86 -11.48 -15.30
CA ALA A 406 30.48 -11.98 -16.51
C ALA A 406 31.43 -10.91 -17.09
N VAL A 407 32.65 -11.30 -17.43
CA VAL A 407 33.74 -10.42 -17.87
C VAL A 407 34.14 -10.78 -19.29
N LEU A 408 34.14 -9.77 -20.15
CA LEU A 408 34.53 -9.86 -21.55
C LEU A 408 35.71 -8.92 -21.84
N ASP A 409 36.75 -9.47 -22.48
CA ASP A 409 37.90 -8.70 -22.96
C ASP A 409 37.53 -7.88 -24.20
N LYS A 410 38.04 -6.64 -24.30
CA LYS A 410 37.87 -5.81 -25.50
C LYS A 410 38.60 -6.43 -26.69
N VAL A 411 37.89 -7.12 -27.58
CA VAL A 411 38.44 -7.50 -28.90
C VAL A 411 38.47 -6.28 -29.82
N LYS A 412 39.65 -5.94 -30.36
CA LYS A 412 39.79 -5.00 -31.50
C LYS A 412 39.19 -5.66 -32.76
N THR A 413 37.95 -5.30 -33.10
CA THR A 413 37.28 -5.37 -34.42
C THR A 413 37.33 -6.67 -35.25
N LYS A 414 36.16 -7.28 -35.49
CA LYS A 414 35.58 -7.55 -36.83
C LYS A 414 34.11 -7.95 -36.68
N LYS A 415 33.26 -7.48 -37.60
CA LYS A 415 31.82 -7.79 -37.67
C LYS A 415 31.59 -9.30 -37.56
N SER A 416 31.05 -9.75 -36.43
CA SER A 416 30.44 -11.07 -36.29
C SER A 416 28.99 -10.87 -35.90
N THR A 417 28.11 -11.16 -36.84
CA THR A 417 26.66 -11.25 -36.69
C THR A 417 26.31 -12.56 -35.99
N LYS A 418 26.06 -12.50 -34.68
CA LYS A 418 25.05 -13.33 -33.99
C LYS A 418 24.68 -12.68 -32.66
N THR A 419 23.38 -12.56 -32.48
CA THR A 419 22.61 -11.79 -31.51
C THR A 419 22.82 -12.25 -30.06
N ILE A 420 23.51 -11.43 -29.26
CA ILE A 420 23.19 -11.24 -27.85
C ILE A 420 22.47 -9.90 -27.79
N ASN A 421 21.19 -9.88 -27.39
CA ASN A 421 20.38 -8.66 -27.29
C ASN A 421 21.09 -7.60 -26.42
N PRO A 422 21.63 -6.50 -26.98
CA PRO A 422 22.43 -5.54 -26.21
C PRO A 422 21.61 -4.53 -25.40
N SER A 423 20.33 -4.81 -25.10
CA SER A 423 19.36 -3.76 -24.78
C SER A 423 18.67 -3.86 -23.42
N LYS A 424 19.26 -4.51 -22.40
CA LYS A 424 18.58 -4.60 -21.09
C LYS A 424 19.38 -4.28 -19.84
N TYR A 425 20.71 -4.23 -19.87
CA TYR A 425 21.50 -3.96 -18.67
C TYR A 425 22.65 -2.99 -18.98
N GLN A 426 22.86 -2.01 -18.11
CA GLN A 426 23.99 -1.10 -18.20
C GLN A 426 25.29 -1.91 -18.02
N THR A 427 26.18 -1.86 -19.01
CA THR A 427 27.46 -2.57 -18.96
C THR A 427 28.50 -1.68 -18.28
N ILE A 428 29.18 -2.21 -17.27
CA ILE A 428 30.17 -1.44 -16.52
C ILE A 428 31.53 -1.61 -17.20
N ARG A 429 32.15 -0.50 -17.60
CA ARG A 429 33.45 -0.48 -18.26
C ARG A 429 34.51 -0.05 -17.27
N LYS A 430 35.35 -0.99 -16.83
CA LYS A 430 36.46 -0.71 -15.90
C LYS A 430 37.72 -1.43 -16.40
N SER A 431 38.86 -0.73 -16.35
CA SER A 431 40.18 -1.30 -16.68
C SER A 431 40.27 -1.99 -18.06
N GLY A 432 39.56 -1.49 -19.07
CA GLY A 432 39.59 -2.05 -20.43
C GLY A 432 38.72 -3.30 -20.66
N LYS A 433 38.05 -3.83 -19.63
CA LYS A 433 37.12 -4.96 -19.68
C LYS A 433 35.66 -4.48 -19.58
N VAL A 434 34.73 -5.30 -20.08
CA VAL A 434 33.28 -5.06 -19.96
C VAL A 434 32.70 -6.06 -18.98
N HIS A 435 32.05 -5.56 -17.93
CA HIS A 435 31.41 -6.35 -16.88
C HIS A 435 29.89 -6.37 -17.10
N TYR A 436 29.33 -7.58 -17.13
CA TYR A 436 27.90 -7.85 -17.31
C TYR A 436 27.35 -8.44 -16.01
N PRO A 437 26.40 -7.77 -15.34
CA PRO A 437 25.80 -8.30 -14.13
C PRO A 437 24.94 -9.53 -14.47
N VAL A 438 25.16 -10.65 -13.75
CA VAL A 438 24.47 -11.93 -13.99
C VAL A 438 23.40 -12.19 -12.93
N ALA A 439 23.78 -12.15 -11.65
CA ALA A 439 22.86 -12.31 -10.53
C ALA A 439 23.43 -11.66 -9.26
N TRP A 440 22.57 -11.29 -8.31
CA TRP A 440 22.97 -10.78 -6.99
C TRP A 440 22.23 -11.51 -5.88
N VAL A 441 22.81 -11.55 -4.69
CA VAL A 441 22.17 -12.09 -3.50
C VAL A 441 22.75 -11.45 -2.25
N ASN A 442 21.89 -11.13 -1.29
CA ASN A 442 22.28 -10.56 -0.01
C ASN A 442 21.89 -11.52 1.11
N THR A 443 22.64 -11.49 2.21
CA THR A 443 22.29 -12.23 3.42
C THR A 443 22.76 -11.46 4.66
N MET A 444 22.07 -11.61 5.78
CA MET A 444 22.51 -11.03 7.05
C MET A 444 23.67 -11.83 7.63
N VAL A 445 24.67 -11.15 8.19
CA VAL A 445 25.79 -11.80 8.89
C VAL A 445 25.33 -12.46 10.19
N PHE A 446 24.32 -11.87 10.83
CA PHE A 446 23.66 -12.39 12.03
C PHE A 446 22.28 -12.96 11.68
N ASP A 447 21.85 -14.00 12.38
CA ASP A 447 20.48 -14.52 12.25
C ASP A 447 19.47 -13.71 13.09
N PHE A 448 18.21 -14.17 13.09
CA PHE A 448 17.12 -13.50 13.80
C PHE A 448 17.25 -13.50 15.33
N LYS A 449 18.09 -14.40 15.89
CA LYS A 449 18.42 -14.44 17.33
C LYS A 449 19.70 -13.68 17.67
N GLY A 450 20.32 -13.05 16.68
CA GLY A 450 21.59 -12.35 16.84
C GLY A 450 22.79 -13.30 16.93
N GLN A 451 22.65 -14.56 16.53
CA GLN A 451 23.78 -15.48 16.41
C GLN A 451 24.58 -15.14 15.15
N LEU A 452 25.91 -15.11 15.24
CA LEU A 452 26.78 -15.01 14.08
C LEU A 452 26.59 -16.28 13.22
N ARG A 453 26.24 -16.12 11.94
CA ARG A 453 26.05 -17.27 11.04
C ARG A 453 27.34 -18.07 10.91
N SER A 454 27.22 -19.39 10.90
CA SER A 454 28.34 -20.35 10.83
C SER A 454 27.98 -21.53 9.93
N GLY A 455 28.97 -22.14 9.28
CA GLY A 455 28.77 -23.32 8.45
C GLY A 455 28.37 -23.00 7.00
N ASP A 456 27.95 -24.04 6.28
CA ASP A 456 27.63 -23.98 4.85
C ASP A 456 26.23 -23.38 4.59
N VAL A 457 26.15 -22.43 3.66
CA VAL A 457 24.93 -21.72 3.29
C VAL A 457 24.78 -21.67 1.77
N ILE A 458 23.58 -21.97 1.29
CA ILE A 458 23.21 -21.89 -0.13
C ILE A 458 22.34 -20.65 -0.32
N LEU A 459 22.79 -19.74 -1.18
CA LEU A 459 22.13 -18.47 -1.45
C LEU A 459 21.58 -18.50 -2.88
N HIS A 460 20.26 -18.59 -3.01
CA HIS A 460 19.58 -18.51 -4.30
C HIS A 460 19.41 -17.04 -4.73
N SER A 461 19.97 -16.71 -5.89
CA SER A 461 20.18 -15.34 -6.35
C SER A 461 19.01 -14.78 -7.18
N TRP A 462 19.00 -13.45 -7.27
CA TRP A 462 18.09 -12.66 -8.09
C TRP A 462 18.80 -12.20 -9.37
N SER A 463 18.11 -12.29 -10.51
CA SER A 463 18.69 -11.95 -11.83
C SER A 463 18.38 -10.53 -12.30
N SER A 464 17.40 -9.85 -11.67
CA SER A 464 17.05 -8.47 -11.99
C SER A 464 17.89 -7.50 -11.18
N PHE A 465 18.68 -6.66 -11.86
CA PHE A 465 19.42 -5.58 -11.24
C PHE A 465 18.67 -4.25 -11.44
N PRO A 466 18.76 -3.31 -10.48
CA PRO A 466 18.38 -1.92 -10.71
C PRO A 466 19.10 -1.33 -11.93
N ASP A 467 18.42 -0.44 -12.66
CA ASP A 467 18.93 0.13 -13.92
C ASP A 467 20.19 1.00 -13.74
N GLU A 468 20.43 1.52 -12.52
CA GLU A 468 21.60 2.31 -12.15
C GLU A 468 22.28 1.67 -10.91
N LEU A 469 23.43 1.02 -11.09
CA LEU A 469 24.27 0.51 -9.99
C LEU A 469 25.65 1.15 -10.07
N GLU A 470 25.88 2.20 -9.29
CA GLU A 470 27.18 2.89 -9.24
C GLU A 470 28.28 1.99 -8.63
N GLU A 471 27.94 1.15 -7.65
CA GLU A 471 28.92 0.36 -6.87
C GLU A 471 29.12 -1.09 -7.33
N MET A 472 28.42 -1.53 -8.37
CA MET A 472 28.39 -2.93 -8.83
C MET A 472 27.89 -3.95 -7.78
N LEU A 473 27.23 -3.49 -6.71
CA LEU A 473 26.55 -4.31 -5.70
C LEU A 473 25.19 -3.69 -5.41
N ASN A 474 24.22 -4.48 -4.94
CA ASN A 474 22.87 -4.01 -4.63
C ASN A 474 22.57 -4.15 -3.13
N PRO A 475 23.11 -3.29 -2.25
CA PRO A 475 22.89 -3.38 -0.81
C PRO A 475 21.42 -3.17 -0.39
N MET A 476 20.68 -2.44 -1.22
CA MET A 476 19.24 -2.14 -1.07
C MET A 476 18.32 -3.35 -1.30
N GLY A 477 18.79 -4.36 -2.02
CA GLY A 477 18.01 -5.55 -2.35
C GLY A 477 17.67 -6.39 -1.12
N THR A 478 16.61 -7.19 -1.18
CA THR A 478 16.17 -8.09 -0.09
C THR A 478 17.27 -9.04 0.40
N VAL A 479 17.25 -9.39 1.68
CA VAL A 479 18.06 -10.50 2.26
C VAL A 479 17.41 -11.87 2.15
N GLN A 480 16.13 -11.91 1.77
CA GLN A 480 15.42 -13.17 1.54
C GLN A 480 15.89 -13.77 0.21
N THR A 481 16.27 -15.04 0.24
CA THR A 481 16.75 -15.73 -0.96
C THR A 481 15.61 -16.01 -1.93
N ASN A 482 15.93 -16.13 -3.20
CA ASN A 482 14.95 -16.42 -4.25
C ASN A 482 14.26 -17.79 -4.00
N PRO A 483 12.92 -17.85 -3.92
CA PRO A 483 12.20 -19.10 -3.65
C PRO A 483 12.24 -20.09 -4.84
N TYR A 484 12.60 -19.65 -6.05
CA TYR A 484 12.68 -20.51 -7.23
C TYR A 484 14.00 -21.28 -7.31
N THR A 485 14.18 -22.28 -6.45
CA THR A 485 15.45 -23.03 -6.29
C THR A 485 15.86 -23.85 -7.52
N GLU A 486 14.90 -24.30 -8.33
CA GLU A 486 15.15 -25.14 -9.51
C GLU A 486 15.83 -24.40 -10.67
N ASN A 487 15.46 -23.14 -10.91
CA ASN A 487 15.93 -22.39 -12.09
C ASN A 487 16.81 -21.18 -11.73
N ALA A 488 16.86 -20.77 -10.46
CA ALA A 488 17.69 -19.65 -10.04
C ALA A 488 19.17 -20.05 -9.91
N THR A 489 20.04 -19.11 -10.29
CA THR A 489 21.47 -19.14 -9.94
C THR A 489 21.63 -19.28 -8.43
N ALA A 490 22.61 -20.07 -7.99
CA ALA A 490 22.88 -20.25 -6.56
C ALA A 490 24.37 -20.05 -6.27
N LEU A 491 24.68 -19.39 -5.16
CA LEU A 491 26.03 -19.29 -4.58
C LEU A 491 26.12 -20.14 -3.32
N HIS A 492 27.17 -20.95 -3.23
CA HIS A 492 27.52 -21.69 -2.03
C HIS A 492 28.65 -20.96 -1.31
N ILE A 493 28.36 -20.54 -0.09
CA ILE A 493 29.33 -19.90 0.80
C ILE A 493 29.45 -20.68 2.10
N LYS A 494 30.58 -20.53 2.77
CA LYS A 494 30.82 -21.12 4.07
C LYS A 494 31.31 -20.07 5.05
N PHE A 495 30.57 -19.89 6.14
CA PHE A 495 31.00 -19.09 7.27
C PHE A 495 31.96 -19.90 8.15
N PRO A 496 32.97 -19.25 8.77
CA PRO A 496 33.95 -19.92 9.62
C PRO A 496 33.25 -20.57 10.81
N GLU A 497 33.54 -21.85 11.02
CA GLU A 497 32.91 -22.65 12.06
C GLU A 497 33.82 -22.76 13.28
N ASN A 498 33.40 -22.19 14.40
CA ASN A 498 34.16 -22.28 15.65
C ASN A 498 33.88 -23.60 16.35
N LYS A 499 34.91 -24.42 16.52
CA LYS A 499 34.82 -25.82 17.00
C LYS A 499 34.32 -26.01 18.45
N LYS A 500 33.97 -24.93 19.19
CA LYS A 500 33.67 -25.01 20.64
C LYS A 500 32.30 -24.45 21.02
N GLN A 501 31.94 -23.22 20.61
CA GLN A 501 30.66 -22.57 20.94
C GLN A 501 30.31 -21.49 19.88
N PRO A 502 29.01 -21.21 19.63
CA PRO A 502 28.58 -20.12 18.74
C PRO A 502 28.75 -18.76 19.40
N TYR A 503 29.02 -17.73 18.58
CA TYR A 503 29.06 -16.34 19.02
C TYR A 503 27.70 -15.65 18.83
N TYR A 504 27.30 -14.83 19.80
CA TYR A 504 26.11 -13.99 19.72
C TYR A 504 26.47 -12.51 19.78
N TYR A 505 25.64 -11.67 19.16
CA TYR A 505 25.68 -10.24 19.36
C TYR A 505 25.42 -9.92 20.85
N PRO A 506 26.13 -8.94 21.45
CA PRO A 506 25.94 -8.61 22.86
C PRO A 506 24.51 -8.17 23.16
N PRO A 507 23.96 -8.57 24.33
CA PRO A 507 22.68 -8.06 24.78
C PRO A 507 22.76 -6.56 25.08
N PHE A 508 21.63 -5.87 25.04
CA PHE A 508 21.57 -4.42 25.21
C PHE A 508 22.28 -3.93 26.49
N ASP A 509 22.08 -4.61 27.62
CA ASP A 509 22.71 -4.25 28.91
C ASP A 509 24.25 -4.21 28.81
N LYS A 510 24.85 -5.15 28.09
CA LYS A 510 26.31 -5.19 27.87
C LYS A 510 26.78 -4.05 26.98
N ILE A 511 25.94 -3.60 26.05
CA ILE A 511 26.25 -2.45 25.19
C ILE A 511 26.29 -1.16 26.02
N ILE A 512 25.34 -1.00 26.93
CA ILE A 512 25.29 0.16 27.83
C ILE A 512 26.44 0.13 28.84
N GLU A 513 26.78 -1.04 29.40
CA GLU A 513 27.97 -1.20 30.24
C GLU A 513 29.25 -0.75 29.52
N LYS A 514 29.41 -1.13 28.24
CA LYS A 514 30.56 -0.73 27.44
C LYS A 514 30.61 0.78 27.19
N ALA A 515 29.46 1.39 26.90
CA ALA A 515 29.37 2.84 26.76
C ALA A 515 29.75 3.59 28.05
N ALA A 516 29.33 3.08 29.21
CA ALA A 516 29.67 3.64 30.51
C ALA A 516 31.16 3.49 30.86
N GLU A 517 31.78 2.37 30.48
CA GLU A 517 33.22 2.13 30.60
C GLU A 517 34.00 3.20 29.81
N ILE A 518 33.63 3.42 28.54
CA ILE A 518 34.26 4.41 27.65
C ILE A 518 34.11 5.83 28.21
N ALA A 519 32.90 6.19 28.65
CA ALA A 519 32.64 7.51 29.24
C ALA A 519 33.46 7.76 30.53
N SER A 520 33.70 6.72 31.32
CA SER A 520 34.51 6.81 32.54
C SER A 520 35.99 7.03 32.21
N SER A 521 36.51 6.39 31.16
CA SER A 521 37.89 6.63 30.68
C SER A 521 38.10 8.01 30.06
N ASP A 522 37.06 8.58 29.42
CA ASP A 522 37.11 9.89 28.75
C ASP A 522 36.92 11.09 29.69
N SER A 523 36.64 10.85 30.98
CA SER A 523 36.42 11.89 32.00
C SER A 523 37.61 12.86 32.20
N ALA A 524 38.78 12.58 31.63
CA ALA A 524 39.93 13.47 31.57
C ALA A 524 39.86 14.58 30.48
N ASN A 525 38.90 14.51 29.53
CA ASN A 525 38.80 15.41 28.37
C ASN A 525 37.51 16.27 28.32
N VAL A 526 36.75 16.37 29.42
CA VAL A 526 35.46 17.09 29.44
C VAL A 526 35.68 18.62 29.44
N SER A 527 35.87 19.18 28.25
CA SER A 527 35.78 20.62 27.96
C SER A 527 35.21 20.87 26.56
N SER A 528 34.24 20.07 26.12
CA SER A 528 33.65 20.15 24.78
C SER A 528 32.21 20.69 24.80
N ARG A 529 31.95 21.80 25.51
CA ARG A 529 30.76 22.62 25.21
C ARG A 529 31.11 23.52 24.05
N GLY A 530 30.51 23.29 22.88
CA GLY A 530 30.73 24.12 21.70
C GLY A 530 30.39 25.58 22.03
N GLY A 531 31.35 26.50 21.89
CA GLY A 531 31.06 27.93 22.01
C GLY A 531 29.98 28.37 21.02
N LYS A 532 29.26 29.47 21.29
CA LYS A 532 28.11 29.98 20.49
C LYS A 532 28.29 29.99 18.96
N LYS A 533 29.54 30.07 18.47
CA LYS A 533 29.88 30.01 17.04
C LYS A 533 29.65 28.63 16.40
N PHE A 534 29.93 27.55 17.12
CA PHE A 534 29.77 26.19 16.61
C PHE A 534 28.29 25.78 16.51
N LEU A 535 27.44 26.28 17.41
CA LEU A 535 25.99 26.04 17.34
C LEU A 535 25.34 26.64 16.08
N ALA A 536 25.81 27.81 15.62
CA ALA A 536 25.31 28.42 14.39
C ALA A 536 25.67 27.59 13.15
N VAL A 537 26.93 27.16 13.03
CA VAL A 537 27.40 26.30 11.94
C VAL A 537 26.69 24.94 11.97
N LEU A 538 26.55 24.36 13.16
CA LEU A 538 25.83 23.10 13.34
C LEU A 538 24.38 23.22 12.85
N LYS A 539 23.67 24.29 13.22
CA LYS A 539 22.30 24.53 12.75
C LYS A 539 22.20 24.58 11.21
N GLU A 540 23.11 25.30 10.55
CA GLU A 540 23.14 25.38 9.07
C GLU A 540 23.33 24.01 8.39
N ILE A 541 24.07 23.10 9.01
CA ILE A 541 24.25 21.73 8.52
C ILE A 541 22.98 20.90 8.77
N LEU A 542 22.41 20.99 9.97
CA LEU A 542 21.29 20.15 10.41
C LEU A 542 19.95 20.51 9.74
N ASP A 543 19.77 21.77 9.32
CA ASP A 543 18.57 22.26 8.63
C ASP A 543 18.48 21.76 7.16
N ARG A 544 19.53 21.11 6.62
CA ARG A 544 19.51 20.55 5.25
C ARG A 544 18.54 19.37 5.13
N ASP A 545 17.98 19.19 3.94
CA ASP A 545 17.04 18.11 3.62
C ASP A 545 17.69 16.70 3.68
N PRO A 546 16.91 15.63 3.85
CA PRO A 546 17.44 14.25 3.96
C PRO A 546 18.26 13.74 2.77
N LEU A 547 18.09 14.31 1.56
CA LEU A 547 18.88 13.90 0.38
C LEU A 547 20.23 14.61 0.31
N SER A 548 20.48 15.62 1.14
CA SER A 548 21.76 16.33 1.17
C SER A 548 22.84 15.46 1.81
N GLN A 549 23.83 15.07 1.03
CA GLN A 549 24.99 14.30 1.52
C GLN A 549 25.85 15.17 2.45
N LEU A 550 26.26 14.58 3.58
CA LEU A 550 27.20 15.18 4.53
C LEU A 550 28.63 14.87 4.09
N CYS A 551 29.54 15.83 4.21
CA CYS A 551 30.97 15.56 4.01
C CYS A 551 31.63 15.05 5.31
N GLU A 552 32.79 14.39 5.21
CA GLU A 552 33.48 13.79 6.38
C GLU A 552 33.71 14.78 7.53
N ASN A 553 34.10 16.02 7.21
CA ASN A 553 34.32 17.06 8.22
C ASN A 553 33.03 17.45 8.97
N GLU A 554 31.89 17.44 8.28
CA GLU A 554 30.59 17.72 8.89
C GLU A 554 30.15 16.55 9.78
N MET A 555 30.38 15.31 9.33
CA MET A 555 30.11 14.11 10.13
C MET A 555 30.93 14.09 11.42
N ASP A 556 32.24 14.32 11.34
CA ASP A 556 33.10 14.38 12.52
C ASP A 556 32.69 15.51 13.48
N LEU A 557 32.23 16.67 12.96
CA LEU A 557 31.71 17.77 13.79
C LEU A 557 30.42 17.38 14.51
N ILE A 558 29.45 16.78 13.80
CA ILE A 558 28.18 16.32 14.37
C ILE A 558 28.43 15.28 15.47
N TRP A 559 29.31 14.31 15.23
CA TRP A 559 29.68 13.30 16.23
C TRP A 559 30.39 13.93 17.45
N THR A 560 31.29 14.89 17.22
CA THR A 560 31.97 15.62 18.31
C THR A 560 30.99 16.38 19.19
N LEU A 561 29.99 17.02 18.59
CA LEU A 561 28.98 17.84 19.28
C LEU A 561 27.68 17.07 19.58
N ARG A 562 27.70 15.74 19.59
CA ARG A 562 26.50 14.87 19.73
C ARG A 562 25.61 15.17 20.95
N GLN A 563 26.19 15.64 22.05
CA GLN A 563 25.42 16.06 23.24
C GLN A 563 24.70 17.39 23.01
N ASP A 564 25.36 18.36 22.36
CA ASP A 564 24.75 19.64 21.99
C ASP A 564 23.62 19.43 20.95
N CYS A 565 23.78 18.47 20.03
CA CYS A 565 22.73 18.03 19.11
C CYS A 565 21.49 17.54 19.88
N ARG A 566 21.66 16.62 20.84
CA ARG A 566 20.55 16.10 21.65
C ARG A 566 19.83 17.21 22.43
N GLU A 567 20.58 18.13 23.02
CA GLU A 567 20.01 19.16 23.91
C GLU A 567 19.31 20.30 23.16
N ASN A 568 19.85 20.71 22.00
CA ASN A 568 19.37 21.90 21.29
C ASN A 568 18.64 21.59 19.98
N PHE A 569 18.90 20.41 19.37
CA PHE A 569 18.37 20.02 18.06
C PHE A 569 17.95 18.54 18.02
N PRO A 570 16.98 18.06 18.84
CA PRO A 570 16.58 16.65 18.84
C PRO A 570 16.23 16.08 17.45
N GLN A 571 15.64 16.92 16.58
CA GLN A 571 15.31 16.60 15.18
C GLN A 571 16.53 16.26 14.30
N SER A 572 17.75 16.47 14.81
CA SER A 572 19.00 16.17 14.10
C SER A 572 19.42 14.71 14.18
N LEU A 573 18.69 13.86 14.92
CA LEU A 573 19.02 12.45 15.09
C LEU A 573 19.32 11.71 13.77
N PRO A 574 18.57 11.89 12.68
CA PRO A 574 18.88 11.23 11.41
C PRO A 574 20.30 11.58 10.90
N LYS A 575 20.67 12.87 10.93
CA LYS A 575 22.02 13.31 10.54
C LYS A 575 23.11 12.79 11.47
N LEU A 576 22.84 12.69 12.78
CA LEU A 576 23.76 12.10 13.75
C LEU A 576 24.01 10.61 13.45
N LEU A 577 22.95 9.86 13.13
CA LEU A 577 23.02 8.44 12.80
C LEU A 577 23.77 8.16 11.49
N LEU A 578 23.78 9.11 10.56
CA LEU A 578 24.61 9.04 9.34
C LEU A 578 26.08 9.41 9.60
N SER A 579 26.37 10.13 10.68
CA SER A 579 27.72 10.61 10.99
C SER A 579 28.60 9.60 11.75
N ILE A 580 27.99 8.55 12.29
CA ILE A 580 28.70 7.52 13.07
C ILE A 580 29.42 6.54 12.17
N LYS A 581 30.57 6.06 12.64
CA LYS A 581 31.33 4.96 12.01
C LYS A 581 30.80 3.63 12.54
N TRP A 582 29.90 2.98 11.80
CA TRP A 582 29.28 1.71 12.20
C TRP A 582 30.24 0.51 12.24
N ASN A 583 31.45 0.69 11.73
CA ASN A 583 32.55 -0.30 11.77
C ASN A 583 33.44 -0.18 13.02
N LYS A 584 32.97 0.50 14.08
CA LYS A 584 33.65 0.61 15.38
C LYS A 584 32.68 0.35 16.52
N LEU A 585 32.98 -0.65 17.35
CA LEU A 585 32.08 -1.02 18.43
C LEU A 585 31.96 0.07 19.51
N GLU A 586 33.01 0.87 19.75
CA GLU A 586 33.00 1.91 20.79
C GLU A 586 32.05 3.06 20.44
N ASP A 587 32.03 3.46 19.16
CA ASP A 587 31.15 4.50 18.66
C ASP A 587 29.70 4.00 18.71
N VAL A 588 29.45 2.77 18.26
CA VAL A 588 28.12 2.15 18.29
C VAL A 588 27.60 2.04 19.73
N ALA A 589 28.43 1.62 20.70
CA ALA A 589 28.01 1.54 22.09
C ALA A 589 27.58 2.90 22.66
N GLN A 590 28.37 3.96 22.42
CA GLN A 590 28.03 5.32 22.82
C GLN A 590 26.75 5.83 22.17
N LEU A 591 26.52 5.51 20.88
CA LEU A 591 25.30 5.87 20.19
C LEU A 591 24.07 5.20 20.81
N GLN A 592 24.15 3.90 21.12
CA GLN A 592 23.03 3.18 21.71
C GLN A 592 22.66 3.77 23.08
N ALA A 593 23.65 4.16 23.88
CA ALA A 593 23.41 4.89 25.14
C ALA A 593 22.79 6.29 24.91
N LEU A 594 23.24 7.02 23.87
CA LEU A 594 22.66 8.30 23.48
C LEU A 594 21.21 8.18 23.03
N LEU A 595 20.89 7.15 22.23
CA LEU A 595 19.55 6.90 21.72
C LEU A 595 18.56 6.60 22.86
N GLN A 596 18.98 5.86 23.88
CA GLN A 596 18.16 5.55 25.05
C GLN A 596 17.70 6.80 25.81
N ILE A 597 18.53 7.86 25.83
CA ILE A 597 18.25 9.13 26.49
C ILE A 597 17.85 10.24 25.50
N TRP A 598 17.61 9.88 24.23
CA TRP A 598 17.21 10.85 23.21
C TRP A 598 15.72 11.23 23.37
N PRO A 599 15.36 12.52 23.27
CA PRO A 599 13.96 12.96 23.35
C PRO A 599 13.14 12.44 22.16
N LYS A 600 11.97 11.84 22.43
CA LYS A 600 11.06 11.34 21.38
C LYS A 600 10.77 12.40 20.31
N LEU A 601 10.92 11.99 19.05
CA LEU A 601 10.64 12.86 17.90
C LEU A 601 9.15 12.88 17.56
N PRO A 602 8.65 13.94 16.91
CA PRO A 602 7.34 13.92 16.27
C PRO A 602 7.22 12.75 15.29
N PRO A 603 6.05 12.10 15.18
CA PRO A 603 5.89 10.94 14.31
C PRO A 603 6.25 11.18 12.84
N ARG A 604 5.94 12.37 12.30
CA ARG A 604 6.28 12.77 10.91
C ARG A 604 7.79 12.82 10.66
N GLU A 605 8.59 13.16 11.66
CA GLU A 605 10.06 13.15 11.58
C GLU A 605 10.63 11.74 11.78
N ALA A 606 10.05 10.96 12.69
CA ALA A 606 10.48 9.59 12.97
C ALA A 606 10.29 8.63 11.76
N LEU A 607 9.46 8.98 10.78
CA LEU A 607 9.32 8.23 9.53
C LEU A 607 10.64 8.12 8.76
N GLU A 608 11.53 9.13 8.84
CA GLU A 608 12.83 9.10 8.16
C GLU A 608 13.70 7.94 8.67
N LEU A 609 13.65 7.68 9.99
CA LEU A 609 14.41 6.63 10.67
C LEU A 609 13.99 5.20 10.29
N LEU A 610 12.98 5.05 9.44
CA LEU A 610 12.52 3.78 8.89
C LEU A 610 12.96 3.55 7.45
N ASP A 611 13.68 4.49 6.85
CA ASP A 611 14.27 4.32 5.53
C ASP A 611 15.45 3.33 5.56
N PHE A 612 16.03 3.10 4.39
CA PHE A 612 17.12 2.15 4.20
C PHE A 612 18.49 2.59 4.75
N ASN A 613 18.67 3.87 5.06
CA ASN A 613 19.89 4.40 5.67
C ASN A 613 19.98 4.03 7.15
N TYR A 614 18.85 3.70 7.79
CA TYR A 614 18.77 3.39 9.22
C TYR A 614 18.33 1.92 9.45
N PRO A 615 19.19 0.93 9.17
CA PRO A 615 18.84 -0.49 9.33
C PRO A 615 18.95 -0.98 10.78
N ASP A 616 19.56 -0.20 11.69
CA ASP A 616 19.81 -0.62 13.07
C ASP A 616 18.51 -0.95 13.83
N GLN A 617 18.55 -2.05 14.58
CA GLN A 617 17.38 -2.59 15.27
C GLN A 617 16.84 -1.62 16.33
N TYR A 618 17.71 -0.97 17.10
CA TYR A 618 17.30 -0.09 18.19
C TYR A 618 16.87 1.28 17.67
N VAL A 619 17.49 1.78 16.58
CA VAL A 619 17.02 2.97 15.86
C VAL A 619 15.59 2.77 15.35
N ARG A 620 15.31 1.63 14.72
CA ARG A 620 13.95 1.30 14.22
C ARG A 620 12.95 1.09 15.33
N GLU A 621 13.35 0.48 16.45
CA GLU A 621 12.51 0.36 17.64
C GLU A 621 12.17 1.74 18.23
N TYR A 622 13.15 2.64 18.33
CA TYR A 622 12.94 4.02 18.75
C TYR A 622 11.98 4.76 17.81
N ALA A 623 12.15 4.61 16.48
CA ALA A 623 11.27 5.20 15.48
C ALA A 623 9.82 4.74 15.66
N VAL A 624 9.60 3.42 15.78
CA VAL A 624 8.27 2.84 16.04
C VAL A 624 7.69 3.33 17.37
N ASN A 625 8.51 3.50 18.41
CA ASN A 625 8.08 4.05 19.70
C ASN A 625 7.67 5.53 19.65
N CYS A 626 8.13 6.28 18.64
CA CYS A 626 7.62 7.61 18.32
C CYS A 626 6.28 7.49 17.56
N LEU A 627 6.19 6.61 16.55
CA LEU A 627 4.95 6.36 15.79
C LEU A 627 3.79 5.87 16.66
N ARG A 628 4.05 5.21 17.80
CA ARG A 628 3.02 4.83 18.78
C ARG A 628 2.22 6.02 19.33
N GLN A 629 2.72 7.25 19.24
CA GLN A 629 2.02 8.46 19.67
C GLN A 629 1.05 9.01 18.60
N MET A 630 1.14 8.53 17.37
CA MET A 630 0.33 8.96 16.22
C MET A 630 -1.12 8.47 16.35
N SER A 631 -2.09 9.32 16.00
CA SER A 631 -3.51 8.91 15.94
C SER A 631 -3.76 7.89 14.83
N ASP A 632 -4.92 7.23 14.84
CA ASP A 632 -5.29 6.27 13.80
C ASP A 632 -5.51 6.94 12.43
N GLU A 633 -6.03 8.18 12.43
CA GLU A 633 -6.23 8.99 11.24
C GLU A 633 -4.89 9.37 10.61
N GLU A 634 -3.93 9.86 11.42
CA GLU A 634 -2.60 10.20 10.91
C GLU A 634 -1.85 8.93 10.47
N LEU A 635 -2.00 7.79 11.17
CA LEU A 635 -1.42 6.51 10.75
C LEU A 635 -1.97 6.06 9.40
N SER A 636 -3.27 6.22 9.17
CA SER A 636 -3.89 5.88 7.89
C SER A 636 -3.30 6.67 6.71
N GLN A 637 -2.80 7.89 6.95
CA GLN A 637 -2.16 8.71 5.93
C GLN A 637 -0.77 8.21 5.52
N TYR A 638 -0.10 7.38 6.33
CA TYR A 638 1.26 6.88 6.07
C TYR A 638 1.34 5.35 5.98
N LEU A 639 0.20 4.67 6.13
CA LEU A 639 0.12 3.21 6.16
C LEU A 639 0.71 2.56 4.90
N LEU A 640 0.55 3.18 3.74
CA LEU A 640 1.13 2.69 2.48
C LEU A 640 2.65 2.57 2.60
N GLN A 641 3.34 3.63 3.02
CA GLN A 641 4.79 3.67 3.17
C GLN A 641 5.25 2.68 4.25
N LEU A 642 4.56 2.61 5.38
CA LEU A 642 4.92 1.71 6.48
C LEU A 642 4.85 0.23 6.06
N VAL A 643 3.88 -0.14 5.20
CA VAL A 643 3.84 -1.49 4.60
C VAL A 643 5.03 -1.72 3.66
N GLN A 644 5.43 -0.71 2.88
CA GLN A 644 6.60 -0.80 2.01
C GLN A 644 7.92 -0.89 2.79
N VAL A 645 8.00 -0.28 3.98
CA VAL A 645 9.17 -0.37 4.87
C VAL A 645 9.40 -1.79 5.39
N LEU A 646 8.34 -2.60 5.57
CA LEU A 646 8.50 -4.00 5.98
C LEU A 646 9.44 -4.76 5.03
N LYS A 647 9.56 -4.36 3.76
CA LYS A 647 10.49 -4.97 2.81
C LYS A 647 11.97 -4.68 3.10
N TYR A 648 12.26 -3.61 3.84
CA TYR A 648 13.60 -3.32 4.33
C TYR A 648 13.95 -4.12 5.59
N GLU A 649 12.94 -4.55 6.35
CA GLU A 649 13.14 -5.31 7.58
C GLU A 649 13.79 -6.66 7.25
N PRO A 650 14.98 -6.95 7.82
CA PRO A 650 15.68 -8.19 7.48
C PRO A 650 15.10 -9.42 8.18
N PHE A 651 14.32 -9.21 9.24
CA PHE A 651 13.69 -10.26 10.04
C PHE A 651 12.18 -10.07 10.11
N LEU A 652 11.45 -11.16 10.27
CA LEU A 652 9.98 -11.17 10.34
C LEU A 652 9.46 -10.51 11.62
N ASP A 653 10.07 -10.84 12.76
CA ASP A 653 9.69 -10.35 14.08
C ASP A 653 10.33 -8.99 14.42
N CYS A 654 9.94 -7.94 13.70
CA CYS A 654 10.42 -6.59 13.91
C CYS A 654 9.42 -5.73 14.69
N ALA A 655 9.89 -4.60 15.25
CA ALA A 655 9.04 -3.65 15.99
C ALA A 655 7.90 -3.10 15.10
N LEU A 656 8.17 -2.88 13.81
CA LEU A 656 7.21 -2.36 12.86
C LEU A 656 6.08 -3.35 12.55
N SER A 657 6.39 -4.64 12.30
CA SER A 657 5.36 -5.64 12.02
C SER A 657 4.42 -5.83 13.21
N ARG A 658 4.97 -5.84 14.43
CA ARG A 658 4.19 -5.85 15.68
C ARG A 658 3.30 -4.64 15.82
N PHE A 659 3.84 -3.44 15.60
CA PHE A 659 3.09 -2.19 15.69
C PHE A 659 1.92 -2.14 14.69
N LEU A 660 2.17 -2.49 13.42
CA LEU A 660 1.14 -2.50 12.38
C LEU A 660 0.04 -3.52 12.70
N LEU A 661 0.40 -4.72 13.14
CA LEU A 661 -0.57 -5.72 13.58
C LEU A 661 -1.37 -5.26 14.80
N GLU A 662 -0.70 -4.67 15.80
CA GLU A 662 -1.35 -4.13 16.99
C GLU A 662 -2.40 -3.06 16.65
N ARG A 663 -2.07 -2.13 15.77
CA ARG A 663 -2.98 -1.06 15.31
C ARG A 663 -4.11 -1.61 14.43
N ALA A 664 -3.80 -2.54 13.53
CA ALA A 664 -4.79 -3.18 12.66
C ALA A 664 -5.82 -4.03 13.41
N LEU A 665 -5.39 -4.71 14.49
CA LEU A 665 -6.29 -5.51 15.34
C LEU A 665 -7.14 -4.62 16.26
N ALA A 666 -6.68 -3.42 16.60
CA ALA A 666 -7.43 -2.45 17.42
C ALA A 666 -8.40 -1.58 16.61
N ASN A 667 -8.18 -1.44 15.29
CA ASN A 667 -8.98 -0.61 14.41
C ASN A 667 -9.23 -1.31 13.07
N ARG A 668 -10.47 -1.73 12.81
CA ARG A 668 -10.81 -2.51 11.60
C ARG A 668 -10.58 -1.77 10.29
N ARG A 669 -10.65 -0.44 10.28
CA ARG A 669 -10.39 0.36 9.07
C ARG A 669 -8.92 0.26 8.70
N ILE A 670 -8.02 0.46 9.67
CA ILE A 670 -6.58 0.24 9.49
C ILE A 670 -6.33 -1.21 9.08
N GLY A 671 -7.00 -2.16 9.74
CA GLY A 671 -6.93 -3.58 9.40
C GLY A 671 -7.32 -3.91 7.95
N GLN A 672 -8.39 -3.30 7.42
CA GLN A 672 -8.79 -3.49 6.02
C GLN A 672 -7.71 -3.01 5.05
N PHE A 673 -7.18 -1.81 5.25
CA PHE A 673 -6.15 -1.26 4.34
C PHE A 673 -4.82 -2.00 4.49
N LEU A 674 -4.42 -2.41 5.70
CA LEU A 674 -3.25 -3.26 5.92
C LEU A 674 -3.41 -4.59 5.16
N PHE A 675 -4.58 -5.23 5.28
CA PHE A 675 -4.90 -6.45 4.55
C PHE A 675 -4.75 -6.23 3.03
N TRP A 676 -5.38 -5.21 2.47
CA TRP A 676 -5.33 -4.97 1.02
C TRP A 676 -3.94 -4.59 0.51
N HIS A 677 -3.18 -3.79 1.24
CA HIS A 677 -1.80 -3.46 0.86
C HIS A 677 -0.90 -4.69 0.83
N LEU A 678 -0.95 -5.54 1.87
CA LEU A 678 -0.20 -6.79 1.92
C LEU A 678 -0.67 -7.79 0.84
N ARG A 679 -1.98 -7.99 0.72
CA ARG A 679 -2.60 -8.93 -0.24
C ARG A 679 -2.33 -8.53 -1.68
N SER A 680 -2.21 -7.23 -1.96
CA SER A 680 -1.92 -6.73 -3.31
C SER A 680 -0.54 -7.16 -3.81
N GLU A 681 0.40 -7.43 -2.90
CA GLU A 681 1.80 -7.74 -3.20
C GLU A 681 2.26 -9.15 -2.80
N VAL A 682 1.41 -9.97 -2.14
CA VAL A 682 1.76 -11.36 -1.75
C VAL A 682 2.17 -12.26 -2.93
N HIS A 683 1.78 -11.88 -4.15
CA HIS A 683 2.17 -12.55 -5.39
C HIS A 683 3.64 -12.30 -5.78
N ILE A 684 4.30 -11.30 -5.19
CA ILE A 684 5.70 -10.95 -5.45
C ILE A 684 6.59 -11.92 -4.64
N PRO A 685 7.45 -12.72 -5.29
CA PRO A 685 8.21 -13.78 -4.64
C PRO A 685 9.06 -13.32 -3.43
N ALA A 686 9.67 -12.14 -3.53
CA ALA A 686 10.56 -11.59 -2.51
C ALA A 686 9.87 -11.29 -1.16
N VAL A 687 8.56 -11.07 -1.17
CA VAL A 687 7.76 -10.70 0.03
C VAL A 687 6.63 -11.68 0.32
N SER A 688 6.42 -12.68 -0.54
CA SER A 688 5.30 -13.63 -0.45
C SER A 688 5.23 -14.33 0.91
N VAL A 689 6.38 -14.75 1.45
CA VAL A 689 6.46 -15.37 2.78
C VAL A 689 6.17 -14.34 3.86
N GLN A 690 6.90 -13.22 3.86
CA GLN A 690 6.80 -12.16 4.86
C GLN A 690 5.37 -11.60 4.99
N PHE A 691 4.77 -11.18 3.88
CA PHE A 691 3.41 -10.64 3.87
C PHE A 691 2.38 -11.74 4.14
N GLY A 692 2.62 -12.96 3.68
CA GLY A 692 1.76 -14.11 3.95
C GLY A 692 1.63 -14.43 5.44
N VAL A 693 2.73 -14.45 6.19
CA VAL A 693 2.69 -14.74 7.64
C VAL A 693 2.11 -13.59 8.46
N ILE A 694 2.27 -12.33 8.02
CA ILE A 694 1.62 -11.17 8.65
C ILE A 694 0.12 -11.21 8.39
N LEU A 695 -0.31 -11.53 7.16
CA LEU A 695 -1.72 -11.72 6.83
C LEU A 695 -2.34 -12.87 7.63
N GLU A 696 -1.62 -13.98 7.82
CA GLU A 696 -2.08 -15.08 8.67
C GLU A 696 -2.33 -14.57 10.10
N ALA A 697 -1.37 -13.85 10.69
CA ALA A 697 -1.51 -13.30 12.03
C ALA A 697 -2.71 -12.35 12.16
N TYR A 698 -2.91 -11.46 11.19
CA TYR A 698 -4.04 -10.54 11.16
C TYR A 698 -5.38 -11.27 11.03
N CYS A 699 -5.51 -12.21 10.09
CA CYS A 699 -6.72 -12.99 9.89
C CYS A 699 -7.08 -13.81 11.14
N ARG A 700 -6.08 -14.42 11.80
CA ARG A 700 -6.29 -15.10 13.09
C ARG A 700 -6.84 -14.14 14.13
N GLY A 701 -6.27 -12.93 14.24
CA GLY A 701 -6.72 -11.91 15.19
C GLY A 701 -8.06 -11.25 14.85
N SER A 702 -8.56 -11.41 13.62
CA SER A 702 -9.72 -10.67 13.08
C SER A 702 -10.81 -11.61 12.54
N VAL A 703 -11.12 -12.69 13.27
CA VAL A 703 -12.04 -13.76 12.81
C VAL A 703 -13.39 -13.23 12.31
N GLY A 704 -13.99 -12.25 13.00
CA GLY A 704 -15.27 -11.70 12.56
C GLY A 704 -15.17 -10.82 11.30
N HIS A 705 -14.07 -10.09 11.13
CA HIS A 705 -13.81 -9.27 9.95
C HIS A 705 -13.50 -10.11 8.69
N MET A 706 -12.95 -11.33 8.85
CA MET A 706 -12.65 -12.22 7.73
C MET A 706 -13.84 -12.47 6.81
N LYS A 707 -15.08 -12.49 7.33
CA LYS A 707 -16.28 -12.67 6.52
C LYS A 707 -16.47 -11.56 5.49
N VAL A 708 -16.24 -10.31 5.89
CA VAL A 708 -16.33 -9.13 5.01
C VAL A 708 -15.23 -9.17 3.96
N LEU A 709 -13.99 -9.44 4.37
CA LEU A 709 -12.83 -9.53 3.48
C LEU A 709 -13.01 -10.65 2.44
N SER A 710 -13.54 -11.81 2.86
CA SER A 710 -13.83 -12.93 1.96
C SER A 710 -14.85 -12.55 0.88
N LYS A 711 -15.94 -11.85 1.26
CA LYS A 711 -16.94 -11.37 0.31
C LYS A 711 -16.35 -10.36 -0.68
N GLN A 712 -15.45 -9.48 -0.23
CA GLN A 712 -14.74 -8.55 -1.11
C GLN A 712 -13.79 -9.27 -2.09
N VAL A 713 -13.04 -10.27 -1.62
CA VAL A 713 -12.14 -11.08 -2.47
C VAL A 713 -12.95 -11.84 -3.53
N GLU A 714 -14.08 -12.43 -3.16
CA GLU A 714 -15.00 -13.10 -4.09
C GLU A 714 -15.51 -12.13 -5.17
N ALA A 715 -15.99 -10.95 -4.77
CA ALA A 715 -16.45 -9.92 -5.69
C ALA A 715 -15.36 -9.51 -6.69
N LEU A 716 -14.13 -9.27 -6.22
CA LEU A 716 -13.01 -8.92 -7.09
C LEU A 716 -12.62 -10.05 -8.06
N ASN A 717 -12.69 -11.30 -7.63
CA ASN A 717 -12.45 -12.45 -8.50
C ASN A 717 -13.50 -12.55 -9.62
N LYS A 718 -14.78 -12.27 -9.32
CA LYS A 718 -15.85 -12.17 -10.32
C LYS A 718 -15.62 -11.03 -11.30
N LEU A 719 -15.22 -9.85 -10.81
CA LEU A 719 -14.89 -8.71 -11.67
C LEU A 719 -13.68 -9.00 -12.57
N LYS A 720 -12.67 -9.72 -12.07
CA LYS A 720 -11.51 -10.16 -12.86
C LYS A 720 -11.94 -11.06 -14.01
N THR A 721 -12.79 -12.06 -13.76
CA THR A 721 -13.28 -12.95 -14.83
C THR A 721 -14.18 -12.25 -15.82
N LEU A 722 -15.07 -11.37 -15.35
CA LEU A 722 -15.90 -10.55 -16.24
C LEU A 722 -15.03 -9.65 -17.12
N ASN A 723 -14.02 -8.98 -16.57
CA ASN A 723 -13.13 -8.13 -17.34
C ASN A 723 -12.35 -8.91 -18.41
N SER A 724 -11.87 -10.12 -18.09
CA SER A 724 -11.23 -11.01 -19.09
C SER A 724 -12.18 -11.40 -20.22
N LEU A 725 -13.43 -11.76 -19.89
CA LEU A 725 -14.48 -12.02 -20.89
C LEU A 725 -14.73 -10.79 -21.78
N ILE A 726 -14.82 -9.59 -21.20
CA ILE A 726 -15.04 -8.35 -21.96
C ILE A 726 -13.85 -8.02 -22.86
N LYS A 727 -12.61 -8.24 -22.43
CA LYS A 727 -11.43 -8.08 -23.28
C LYS A 727 -11.47 -8.99 -24.50
N LEU A 728 -11.88 -10.24 -24.34
CA LEU A 728 -12.06 -11.20 -25.44
C LEU A 728 -13.21 -10.79 -26.36
N ASN A 729 -14.37 -10.44 -25.78
CA ASN A 729 -15.55 -10.02 -26.52
C ASN A 729 -15.30 -8.75 -27.32
N ALA A 730 -14.54 -7.79 -26.80
CA ALA A 730 -14.22 -6.53 -27.49
C ALA A 730 -13.39 -6.74 -28.78
N VAL A 731 -12.73 -7.90 -28.95
CA VAL A 731 -12.03 -8.27 -30.19
C VAL A 731 -13.00 -8.79 -31.25
N LYS A 732 -14.08 -9.46 -30.83
CA LYS A 732 -15.00 -10.18 -31.73
C LYS A 732 -16.34 -9.45 -31.96
N LEU A 733 -16.78 -8.66 -31.00
CA LEU A 733 -18.10 -8.03 -30.94
C LEU A 733 -17.98 -6.52 -31.05
N ASN A 734 -19.01 -5.88 -31.62
CA ASN A 734 -19.14 -4.42 -31.57
C ASN A 734 -19.48 -3.94 -30.14
N ARG A 735 -19.30 -2.64 -29.89
CA ARG A 735 -19.43 -2.07 -28.54
C ARG A 735 -20.78 -2.35 -27.88
N ALA A 736 -21.88 -2.19 -28.63
CA ALA A 736 -23.24 -2.38 -28.15
C ALA A 736 -23.49 -3.84 -27.74
N LYS A 737 -23.14 -4.81 -28.60
CA LYS A 737 -23.25 -6.24 -28.29
C LYS A 737 -22.36 -6.65 -27.12
N GLY A 738 -21.16 -6.07 -27.02
CA GLY A 738 -20.29 -6.28 -25.85
C GLY A 738 -20.91 -5.76 -24.54
N LYS A 739 -21.63 -4.64 -24.58
CA LYS A 739 -22.35 -4.09 -23.42
C LYS A 739 -23.54 -5.00 -23.04
N GLU A 740 -24.29 -5.47 -24.02
CA GLU A 740 -25.38 -6.43 -23.79
C GLU A 740 -24.87 -7.74 -23.16
N ALA A 741 -23.77 -8.29 -23.67
CA ALA A 741 -23.13 -9.47 -23.09
C ALA A 741 -22.68 -9.24 -21.63
N MET A 742 -22.12 -8.06 -21.34
CA MET A 742 -21.79 -7.65 -19.96
C MET A 742 -23.03 -7.64 -19.07
N HIS A 743 -24.13 -7.05 -19.53
CA HIS A 743 -25.38 -6.94 -18.79
C HIS A 743 -26.01 -8.30 -18.52
N THR A 744 -26.04 -9.18 -19.52
CA THR A 744 -26.53 -10.56 -19.37
C THR A 744 -25.71 -11.32 -18.33
N CYS A 745 -24.38 -11.17 -18.34
CA CYS A 745 -23.51 -11.80 -17.35
C CYS A 745 -23.75 -11.25 -15.93
N LEU A 746 -23.86 -9.93 -15.76
CA LEU A 746 -24.15 -9.30 -14.47
C LEU A 746 -25.53 -9.67 -13.90
N LYS A 747 -26.51 -9.98 -14.75
CA LYS A 747 -27.85 -10.44 -14.35
C LYS A 747 -27.89 -11.90 -13.88
N GLN A 748 -26.84 -12.69 -14.15
CA GLN A 748 -26.76 -14.07 -13.63
C GLN A 748 -26.69 -14.05 -12.11
N ASN A 749 -27.39 -15.01 -11.47
CA ASN A 749 -27.48 -15.05 -10.01
C ASN A 749 -26.09 -15.05 -9.32
N ALA A 750 -25.08 -15.74 -9.88
CA ALA A 750 -23.74 -15.83 -9.28
C ALA A 750 -23.04 -14.46 -9.22
N TYR A 751 -23.21 -13.63 -10.25
CA TYR A 751 -22.65 -12.29 -10.28
C TYR A 751 -23.46 -11.33 -9.40
N ARG A 752 -24.79 -11.44 -9.44
CA ARG A 752 -25.68 -10.60 -8.63
C ARG A 752 -25.43 -10.82 -7.13
N GLU A 753 -25.32 -12.06 -6.68
CA GLU A 753 -25.08 -12.40 -5.27
C GLU A 753 -23.70 -11.95 -4.81
N ALA A 754 -22.65 -12.27 -5.57
CA ALA A 754 -21.27 -11.93 -5.21
C ALA A 754 -20.97 -10.43 -5.25
N LEU A 755 -21.59 -9.69 -6.18
CA LEU A 755 -21.33 -8.26 -6.39
C LEU A 755 -22.30 -7.34 -5.64
N SER A 756 -23.23 -7.85 -4.85
CA SER A 756 -24.22 -7.05 -4.11
C SER A 756 -24.12 -7.21 -2.59
N ASP A 757 -24.57 -6.18 -1.88
CA ASP A 757 -24.66 -6.11 -0.42
C ASP A 757 -23.31 -6.34 0.29
N LEU A 758 -22.25 -5.72 -0.21
CA LEU A 758 -20.90 -5.82 0.35
C LEU A 758 -20.33 -4.46 0.74
N GLN A 759 -19.43 -4.43 1.72
CA GLN A 759 -18.65 -3.21 2.03
C GLN A 759 -17.62 -2.97 0.93
N SER A 760 -17.49 -1.71 0.48
CA SER A 760 -16.53 -1.33 -0.55
C SER A 760 -15.09 -1.52 -0.06
N PRO A 761 -14.19 -2.14 -0.84
CA PRO A 761 -12.77 -2.18 -0.49
C PRO A 761 -12.14 -0.77 -0.46
N LEU A 762 -12.63 0.16 -1.28
CA LEU A 762 -12.16 1.55 -1.33
C LEU A 762 -12.48 2.33 -0.05
N ASN A 763 -13.64 2.08 0.55
CA ASN A 763 -14.08 2.68 1.80
C ASN A 763 -15.00 1.70 2.55
N PRO A 764 -14.54 1.08 3.65
CA PRO A 764 -15.32 0.08 4.39
C PRO A 764 -16.66 0.60 4.92
N CYS A 765 -16.76 1.91 5.15
CA CYS A 765 -18.00 2.51 5.61
C CYS A 765 -19.08 2.53 4.53
N VAL A 766 -18.74 2.45 3.25
CA VAL A 766 -19.71 2.49 2.14
C VAL A 766 -20.21 1.09 1.82
N ILE A 767 -21.53 0.89 1.89
CA ILE A 767 -22.18 -0.35 1.47
C ILE A 767 -22.51 -0.27 -0.03
N LEU A 768 -21.95 -1.20 -0.80
CA LEU A 768 -22.32 -1.45 -2.19
C LEU A 768 -23.57 -2.34 -2.20
N SER A 769 -24.74 -1.74 -2.41
CA SER A 769 -26.03 -2.42 -2.28
C SER A 769 -26.37 -3.27 -3.51
N GLU A 770 -27.36 -2.91 -4.33
CA GLU A 770 -27.65 -3.60 -5.59
C GLU A 770 -26.97 -2.92 -6.78
N LEU A 771 -26.55 -3.70 -7.77
CA LEU A 771 -26.02 -3.16 -9.02
C LEU A 771 -27.15 -2.55 -9.87
N TYR A 772 -26.99 -1.29 -10.26
CA TYR A 772 -27.75 -0.67 -11.34
C TYR A 772 -27.16 -1.10 -12.68
N VAL A 773 -27.44 -2.35 -13.08
CA VAL A 773 -26.85 -3.00 -14.28
C VAL A 773 -26.98 -2.15 -15.54
N GLU A 774 -28.13 -1.51 -15.77
CA GLU A 774 -28.37 -0.71 -16.98
C GLU A 774 -27.42 0.49 -17.13
N LYS A 775 -26.95 1.05 -16.00
CA LYS A 775 -25.96 2.13 -15.94
C LYS A 775 -24.51 1.63 -15.97
N CYS A 776 -24.28 0.33 -15.77
CA CYS A 776 -22.95 -0.27 -15.86
C CYS A 776 -22.45 -0.31 -17.31
N LYS A 777 -21.15 -0.07 -17.51
CA LYS A 777 -20.49 -0.06 -18.83
C LYS A 777 -19.03 -0.49 -18.70
N TYR A 778 -18.33 -0.64 -19.82
CA TYR A 778 -16.87 -0.71 -19.84
C TYR A 778 -16.30 0.46 -20.66
N MET A 779 -15.10 0.93 -20.30
CA MET A 779 -14.47 2.08 -20.95
C MET A 779 -13.67 1.67 -22.20
N ASP A 780 -13.40 2.62 -23.09
CA ASP A 780 -12.73 2.35 -24.38
C ASP A 780 -11.23 2.11 -24.28
N SER A 781 -10.63 2.41 -23.11
CA SER A 781 -9.20 2.21 -22.85
C SER A 781 -8.74 0.78 -23.19
N LYS A 782 -7.43 0.63 -23.44
CA LYS A 782 -6.79 -0.64 -23.85
C LYS A 782 -7.19 -1.82 -22.94
N MET A 783 -7.29 -1.58 -21.63
CA MET A 783 -7.60 -2.61 -20.64
C MET A 783 -9.10 -2.82 -20.38
N LYS A 784 -9.98 -2.12 -21.09
CA LYS A 784 -11.45 -2.22 -20.98
C LYS A 784 -11.96 -2.22 -19.53
N PRO A 785 -11.58 -1.24 -18.69
CA PRO A 785 -11.99 -1.22 -17.29
C PRO A 785 -13.51 -1.19 -17.15
N LEU A 786 -14.01 -1.85 -16.13
CA LEU A 786 -15.44 -1.97 -15.84
C LEU A 786 -15.88 -0.76 -15.02
N TRP A 787 -16.97 -0.13 -15.43
CA TRP A 787 -17.66 0.95 -14.72
C TRP A 787 -18.93 0.38 -14.11
N LEU A 788 -18.94 0.24 -12.78
CA LEU A 788 -20.01 -0.33 -11.99
C LEU A 788 -20.76 0.78 -11.29
N VAL A 789 -22.09 0.69 -11.28
CA VAL A 789 -22.95 1.67 -10.61
C VAL A 789 -23.85 0.91 -9.65
N TYR A 790 -23.86 1.34 -8.40
CA TYR A 790 -24.63 0.78 -7.31
C TYR A 790 -25.78 1.71 -6.95
N THR A 791 -26.95 1.14 -6.67
CA THR A 791 -28.03 1.90 -6.06
C THR A 791 -27.63 2.26 -4.63
N ASN A 792 -28.03 3.45 -4.19
CA ASN A 792 -27.96 3.82 -2.78
C ASN A 792 -29.31 3.46 -2.15
N LYS A 793 -29.30 2.73 -1.03
CA LYS A 793 -30.53 2.37 -0.29
C LYS A 793 -31.09 3.57 0.51
N VAL A 794 -30.38 4.70 0.54
CA VAL A 794 -30.75 5.92 1.27
C VAL A 794 -31.71 6.80 0.48
N PHE A 795 -32.68 7.39 1.18
CA PHE A 795 -33.54 8.44 0.64
C PHE A 795 -32.71 9.64 0.15
N GLY A 796 -32.70 9.87 -1.18
CA GLY A 796 -32.27 11.13 -1.78
C GLY A 796 -30.77 11.29 -2.07
N GLU A 797 -29.92 10.28 -1.83
CA GLU A 797 -28.50 10.33 -2.19
C GLU A 797 -28.19 9.72 -3.57
N ASP A 798 -27.15 10.25 -4.21
CA ASP A 798 -26.64 9.78 -5.51
C ASP A 798 -26.16 8.32 -5.47
N SER A 799 -26.25 7.65 -6.62
CA SER A 799 -25.68 6.31 -6.84
C SER A 799 -24.16 6.30 -6.60
N VAL A 800 -23.64 5.21 -6.03
CA VAL A 800 -22.20 5.01 -5.84
C VAL A 800 -21.61 4.37 -7.09
N GLY A 801 -20.51 4.93 -7.61
CA GLY A 801 -19.82 4.36 -8.77
C GLY A 801 -18.42 3.84 -8.42
N VAL A 802 -18.05 2.70 -9.01
CA VAL A 802 -16.72 2.09 -8.86
C VAL A 802 -16.19 1.66 -10.22
N ILE A 803 -14.93 1.98 -10.50
CA ILE A 803 -14.21 1.47 -11.66
C ILE A 803 -13.32 0.31 -11.21
N PHE A 804 -13.49 -0.85 -11.82
CA PHE A 804 -12.55 -1.96 -11.69
C PHE A 804 -11.62 -2.00 -12.90
N LYS A 805 -10.32 -1.96 -12.62
CA LYS A 805 -9.26 -1.95 -13.65
C LYS A 805 -8.34 -3.14 -13.42
N ASN A 806 -8.09 -3.89 -14.49
CA ASN A 806 -7.22 -5.05 -14.49
C ASN A 806 -6.31 -4.98 -15.73
N GLY A 807 -5.00 -4.99 -15.55
CA GLY A 807 -3.98 -4.86 -16.60
C GLY A 807 -3.00 -3.69 -16.44
N ASP A 808 -3.28 -2.74 -15.53
CA ASP A 808 -2.40 -1.60 -15.23
C ASP A 808 -2.03 -1.60 -13.74
N ASP A 809 -0.81 -1.18 -13.39
CA ASP A 809 -0.38 -1.05 -11.99
C ASP A 809 -0.94 0.24 -11.38
N LEU A 810 -1.89 0.10 -10.45
CA LEU A 810 -2.56 1.22 -9.78
C LEU A 810 -1.80 1.75 -8.55
N ARG A 811 -0.67 1.16 -8.17
CA ARG A 811 0.08 1.61 -6.99
C ARG A 811 0.66 3.02 -7.16
N GLN A 812 0.97 3.41 -8.40
CA GLN A 812 1.42 4.77 -8.72
C GLN A 812 0.30 5.81 -8.55
N ASP A 813 -0.90 5.53 -9.07
CA ASP A 813 -2.09 6.37 -8.85
C ASP A 813 -2.42 6.47 -7.35
N MET A 814 -2.36 5.34 -6.64
CA MET A 814 -2.60 5.27 -5.20
C MET A 814 -1.64 6.16 -4.40
N LEU A 815 -0.32 6.11 -4.71
CA LEU A 815 0.68 6.98 -4.10
C LEU A 815 0.41 8.46 -4.43
N THR A 816 0.11 8.78 -5.69
CA THR A 816 -0.13 10.17 -6.12
C THR A 816 -1.36 10.76 -5.42
N LEU A 817 -2.46 10.01 -5.36
CA LEU A 817 -3.70 10.42 -4.67
C LEU A 817 -3.50 10.54 -3.15
N GLN A 818 -2.65 9.71 -2.56
CA GLN A 818 -2.25 9.86 -1.17
C GLN A 818 -1.44 11.14 -0.95
N MET A 819 -0.49 11.46 -1.83
CA MET A 819 0.25 12.73 -1.74
C MET A 819 -0.68 13.93 -1.91
N LEU A 820 -1.69 13.86 -2.79
CA LEU A 820 -2.72 14.90 -2.92
C LEU A 820 -3.56 15.05 -1.64
N ARG A 821 -3.93 13.95 -0.96
CA ARG A 821 -4.57 14.00 0.37
C ARG A 821 -3.70 14.67 1.40
N LEU A 822 -2.40 14.35 1.43
CA LEU A 822 -1.46 14.98 2.35
C LEU A 822 -1.31 16.48 2.06
N MET A 823 -1.21 16.89 0.78
CA MET A 823 -1.17 18.32 0.41
C MET A 823 -2.42 19.06 0.88
N ASP A 824 -3.61 18.49 0.65
CA ASP A 824 -4.88 19.05 1.11
C ASP A 824 -4.92 19.18 2.64
N LEU A 825 -4.44 18.17 3.36
CA LEU A 825 -4.32 18.20 4.82
C LEU A 825 -3.39 19.31 5.30
N LEU A 826 -2.20 19.44 4.72
CA LEU A 826 -1.21 20.47 5.11
C LEU A 826 -1.73 21.89 4.81
N TRP A 827 -2.40 22.08 3.68
CA TRP A 827 -3.04 23.36 3.36
C TRP A 827 -4.15 23.71 4.35
N LYS A 828 -5.00 22.74 4.69
CA LYS A 828 -6.07 22.91 5.70
C LYS A 828 -5.51 23.18 7.10
N GLU A 829 -4.43 22.50 7.51
CA GLU A 829 -3.72 22.77 8.77
C GLU A 829 -3.20 24.22 8.82
N ALA A 830 -2.75 24.76 7.68
CA ALA A 830 -2.32 26.16 7.54
C ALA A 830 -3.48 27.15 7.30
N GLY A 831 -4.74 26.70 7.34
CA GLY A 831 -5.92 27.53 7.17
C GLY A 831 -6.34 27.82 5.72
N LEU A 832 -5.76 27.13 4.74
CA LEU A 832 -6.02 27.29 3.31
C LEU A 832 -6.78 26.09 2.74
N ASP A 833 -8.10 26.22 2.54
CA ASP A 833 -8.92 25.14 1.96
C ASP A 833 -9.04 25.29 0.43
N LEU A 834 -8.22 24.52 -0.29
CA LEU A 834 -8.16 24.54 -1.75
C LEU A 834 -9.16 23.60 -2.43
N ARG A 835 -10.13 23.00 -1.71
CA ARG A 835 -11.20 22.20 -2.33
C ARG A 835 -10.69 21.01 -3.15
N MET A 836 -9.60 20.38 -2.72
CA MET A 836 -9.03 19.23 -3.43
C MET A 836 -9.97 18.03 -3.39
N LEU A 837 -9.93 17.20 -4.44
CA LEU A 837 -10.74 15.98 -4.55
C LEU A 837 -9.85 14.76 -4.87
N PRO A 838 -9.09 14.27 -3.88
CA PRO A 838 -8.27 13.08 -4.05
C PRO A 838 -9.11 11.80 -3.86
N TYR A 839 -9.82 11.41 -4.91
CA TYR A 839 -10.69 10.24 -4.95
C TYR A 839 -9.99 8.92 -4.54
N GLY A 840 -10.78 7.94 -4.10
CA GLY A 840 -10.29 6.64 -3.67
C GLY A 840 -9.65 5.84 -4.81
N CYS A 841 -8.48 5.27 -4.55
CA CYS A 841 -7.84 4.31 -5.45
C CYS A 841 -7.12 3.25 -4.61
N LEU A 842 -7.34 1.97 -4.92
CA LEU A 842 -6.78 0.86 -4.18
C LEU A 842 -6.32 -0.24 -5.14
N ALA A 843 -5.02 -0.55 -5.11
CA ALA A 843 -4.49 -1.75 -5.74
C ALA A 843 -4.87 -2.98 -4.90
N THR A 844 -5.40 -4.03 -5.55
CA THR A 844 -5.92 -5.23 -4.87
C THR A 844 -5.14 -6.51 -5.24
N GLY A 845 -4.23 -6.44 -6.20
CA GLY A 845 -3.42 -7.58 -6.68
C GLY A 845 -2.49 -7.19 -7.82
N ASP A 846 -1.85 -8.17 -8.48
CA ASP A 846 -1.03 -7.93 -9.68
C ASP A 846 -1.82 -7.16 -10.74
N ARG A 847 -1.41 -5.91 -10.98
CA ARG A 847 -1.99 -4.99 -11.98
C ARG A 847 -3.53 -4.94 -11.92
N SER A 848 -4.11 -5.04 -10.73
CA SER A 848 -5.56 -4.97 -10.55
C SER A 848 -5.93 -4.09 -9.35
N GLY A 849 -7.09 -3.45 -9.44
CA GLY A 849 -7.60 -2.61 -8.37
C GLY A 849 -8.85 -1.84 -8.73
N LEU A 850 -9.21 -0.94 -7.82
CA LEU A 850 -10.42 -0.14 -7.85
C LEU A 850 -10.10 1.35 -7.88
N ILE A 851 -10.95 2.11 -8.56
CA ILE A 851 -10.95 3.58 -8.57
C ILE A 851 -12.37 4.04 -8.26
N GLU A 852 -12.51 4.99 -7.34
CA GLU A 852 -13.78 5.64 -7.01
C GLU A 852 -14.26 6.50 -8.18
N VAL A 853 -15.55 6.41 -8.51
CA VAL A 853 -16.17 7.34 -9.47
C VAL A 853 -16.68 8.56 -8.72
N VAL A 854 -16.24 9.73 -9.17
CA VAL A 854 -16.76 11.01 -8.68
C VAL A 854 -18.07 11.32 -9.39
N SER A 855 -19.18 11.27 -8.67
CA SER A 855 -20.51 11.62 -9.19
C SER A 855 -20.57 13.05 -9.74
N THR A 856 -21.48 13.26 -10.70
CA THR A 856 -21.75 14.57 -11.34
C THR A 856 -20.50 15.30 -11.89
N SER A 857 -19.54 14.54 -12.39
CA SER A 857 -18.33 15.05 -13.04
C SER A 857 -18.26 14.68 -14.52
N GLU A 858 -17.66 15.57 -15.32
CA GLU A 858 -17.39 15.36 -16.74
C GLU A 858 -15.95 15.76 -17.07
N THR A 859 -15.35 15.12 -18.08
CA THR A 859 -14.03 15.55 -18.58
C THR A 859 -14.18 16.87 -19.33
N ILE A 860 -13.14 17.70 -19.33
CA ILE A 860 -13.17 18.95 -20.09
C ILE A 860 -13.37 18.67 -21.59
N ALA A 861 -12.80 17.58 -22.10
CA ALA A 861 -13.00 17.16 -23.48
C ALA A 861 -14.49 16.91 -23.79
N ASP A 862 -15.19 16.18 -22.92
CA ASP A 862 -16.63 15.91 -23.09
C ASP A 862 -17.46 17.20 -23.01
N ILE A 863 -17.16 18.09 -22.05
CA ILE A 863 -17.83 19.40 -21.92
C ILE A 863 -17.67 20.24 -23.18
N GLN A 864 -16.45 20.29 -23.74
CA GLN A 864 -16.17 21.03 -24.96
C GLN A 864 -16.93 20.44 -26.15
N LEU A 865 -16.85 19.12 -26.36
CA LEU A 865 -17.51 18.41 -27.46
C LEU A 865 -19.04 18.58 -27.44
N ASN A 866 -19.66 18.55 -26.26
CA ASN A 866 -21.11 18.71 -26.13
C ASN A 866 -21.62 20.12 -26.52
N SER A 867 -20.73 21.11 -26.60
CA SER A 867 -21.09 22.49 -26.95
C SER A 867 -21.15 22.79 -28.46
N SER A 868 -20.71 21.88 -29.34
CA SER A 868 -20.73 22.07 -30.80
C SER A 868 -20.61 20.76 -31.58
N ASN A 869 -21.34 20.61 -32.69
CA ASN A 869 -21.36 19.40 -33.53
C ASN A 869 -20.06 19.11 -34.32
N VAL A 870 -19.03 19.95 -34.20
CA VAL A 870 -17.74 19.79 -34.89
C VAL A 870 -16.60 19.86 -33.86
N ALA A 871 -15.90 18.74 -33.62
CA ALA A 871 -14.86 18.62 -32.58
C ALA A 871 -13.78 19.71 -32.62
N ALA A 872 -13.36 20.14 -33.82
CA ALA A 872 -12.42 21.23 -33.98
C ALA A 872 -12.99 22.59 -33.53
N ALA A 873 -14.23 22.93 -33.92
CA ALA A 873 -14.89 24.18 -33.52
C ALA A 873 -15.26 24.19 -32.03
N ALA A 874 -15.65 23.03 -31.50
CA ALA A 874 -15.96 22.79 -30.09
C ALA A 874 -14.77 23.08 -29.17
N ALA A 875 -13.57 22.62 -29.55
CA ALA A 875 -12.33 22.87 -28.80
C ALA A 875 -11.87 24.35 -28.82
N PHE A 876 -12.33 25.15 -29.80
CA PHE A 876 -12.05 26.59 -29.86
C PHE A 876 -13.03 27.44 -29.03
N ASN A 877 -14.15 26.87 -28.59
CA ASN A 877 -15.14 27.59 -27.79
C ASN A 877 -14.63 27.86 -26.37
N LYS A 878 -14.06 29.05 -26.16
CA LYS A 878 -13.55 29.51 -24.86
C LYS A 878 -14.63 29.61 -23.79
N ASP A 879 -15.88 29.83 -24.21
CA ASP A 879 -17.02 29.96 -23.29
C ASP A 879 -17.64 28.61 -22.93
N ALA A 880 -17.27 27.49 -23.56
CA ALA A 880 -17.91 26.18 -23.34
C ALA A 880 -17.91 25.78 -21.86
N LEU A 881 -16.75 25.84 -21.20
CA LEU A 881 -16.61 25.45 -19.80
C LEU A 881 -17.37 26.39 -18.86
N LEU A 882 -17.31 27.71 -19.10
CA LEU A 882 -18.03 28.69 -18.31
C LEU A 882 -19.55 28.58 -18.49
N ASN A 883 -20.01 28.32 -19.72
CA ASN A 883 -21.43 28.14 -20.03
C ASN A 883 -21.97 26.84 -19.43
N TRP A 884 -21.19 25.76 -19.43
CA TRP A 884 -21.55 24.52 -18.74
C TRP A 884 -21.70 24.75 -17.23
N LEU A 885 -20.82 25.53 -16.60
CA LEU A 885 -21.00 25.91 -15.20
C LEU A 885 -22.26 26.76 -14.98
N LYS A 886 -22.57 27.70 -15.88
CA LYS A 886 -23.80 28.51 -15.83
C LYS A 886 -25.08 27.69 -16.05
N GLU A 887 -25.00 26.58 -16.77
CA GLU A 887 -26.13 25.68 -17.01
C GLU A 887 -26.58 25.01 -15.70
N TYR A 888 -25.64 24.65 -14.84
CA TYR A 888 -25.92 23.95 -13.58
C TYR A 888 -25.94 24.83 -12.34
N ASN A 889 -25.50 26.09 -12.45
CA ASN A 889 -25.40 27.01 -11.31
C ASN A 889 -25.96 28.38 -11.69
N SER A 890 -26.88 28.90 -10.88
CA SER A 890 -27.58 30.17 -11.14
C SER A 890 -27.48 31.13 -9.95
N GLY A 891 -27.45 32.45 -10.21
CA GLY A 891 -27.31 33.45 -9.15
C GLY A 891 -26.06 33.25 -8.29
N ASP A 892 -26.23 33.27 -6.97
CA ASP A 892 -25.14 33.10 -6.00
C ASP A 892 -24.42 31.75 -6.12
N ASP A 893 -25.10 30.70 -6.62
CA ASP A 893 -24.48 29.39 -6.83
C ASP A 893 -23.41 29.42 -7.92
N LEU A 894 -23.54 30.30 -8.91
CA LEU A 894 -22.54 30.46 -9.97
C LEU A 894 -21.26 31.09 -9.42
N ASP A 895 -21.38 32.13 -8.59
CA ASP A 895 -20.20 32.74 -7.95
C ASP A 895 -19.48 31.75 -7.05
N ARG A 896 -20.23 30.90 -6.33
CA ARG A 896 -19.68 29.78 -5.56
C ARG A 896 -19.00 28.76 -6.46
N ALA A 897 -19.62 28.33 -7.55
CA ALA A 897 -19.03 27.35 -8.46
C ALA A 897 -17.71 27.87 -9.08
N ILE A 898 -17.64 29.17 -9.40
CA ILE A 898 -16.41 29.80 -9.90
C ILE A 898 -15.35 29.90 -8.79
N GLU A 899 -15.74 30.14 -7.54
CA GLU A 899 -14.81 30.12 -6.41
C GLU A 899 -14.26 28.71 -6.16
N GLU A 900 -15.12 27.69 -6.13
CA GLU A 900 -14.73 26.27 -6.04
C GLU A 900 -13.77 25.89 -7.17
N PHE A 901 -14.07 26.33 -8.40
CA PHE A 901 -13.19 26.14 -9.56
C PHE A 901 -11.84 26.83 -9.34
N THR A 902 -11.83 28.07 -8.85
CA THR A 902 -10.60 28.86 -8.67
C THR A 902 -9.68 28.24 -7.63
N LEU A 903 -10.24 27.84 -6.47
CA LEU A 903 -9.48 27.24 -5.36
C LEU A 903 -8.95 25.86 -5.73
N SER A 904 -9.80 24.98 -6.28
CA SER A 904 -9.39 23.64 -6.73
C SER A 904 -8.38 23.70 -7.87
N CYS A 905 -8.55 24.62 -8.82
CA CYS A 905 -7.57 24.84 -9.87
C CYS A 905 -6.22 25.29 -9.29
N ALA A 906 -6.19 26.20 -8.31
CA ALA A 906 -4.94 26.62 -7.67
C ALA A 906 -4.22 25.45 -6.99
N GLY A 907 -4.97 24.64 -6.22
CA GLY A 907 -4.43 23.44 -5.57
C GLY A 907 -3.85 22.43 -6.56
N TYR A 908 -4.60 22.05 -7.61
CA TYR A 908 -4.11 21.10 -8.62
C TYR A 908 -2.97 21.66 -9.48
N CYS A 909 -2.93 22.97 -9.77
CA CYS A 909 -1.81 23.60 -10.46
C CYS A 909 -0.50 23.49 -9.65
N VAL A 910 -0.55 23.80 -8.35
CA VAL A 910 0.62 23.68 -7.47
C VAL A 910 1.00 22.22 -7.25
N ALA A 911 0.04 21.34 -6.96
CA ALA A 911 0.31 19.93 -6.71
C ALA A 911 0.90 19.21 -7.94
N SER A 912 0.36 19.45 -9.13
CA SER A 912 0.88 18.85 -10.37
C SER A 912 2.28 19.34 -10.71
N TYR A 913 2.59 20.62 -10.43
CA TYR A 913 3.93 21.16 -10.57
C TYR A 913 4.92 20.52 -9.58
N VAL A 914 4.56 20.48 -8.29
CA VAL A 914 5.45 19.96 -7.24
C VAL A 914 5.75 18.47 -7.45
N LEU A 915 4.71 17.67 -7.72
CA LEU A 915 4.84 16.22 -7.96
C LEU A 915 5.31 15.88 -9.39
N GLY A 916 5.41 16.86 -10.28
CA GLY A 916 5.84 16.66 -11.67
C GLY A 916 4.90 15.74 -12.45
N ILE A 917 3.59 15.89 -12.26
CA ILE A 917 2.56 15.07 -12.90
C ILE A 917 2.46 15.44 -14.38
N GLY A 918 2.76 14.49 -15.26
CA GLY A 918 2.83 14.70 -16.70
C GLY A 918 1.60 14.23 -17.50
N ASP A 919 1.63 14.46 -18.81
CA ASP A 919 0.59 14.14 -19.80
C ASP A 919 -0.79 14.71 -19.41
N ARG A 920 -0.85 15.93 -18.85
CA ARG A 920 -2.15 16.56 -18.51
C ARG A 920 -2.78 17.19 -19.75
N HIS A 921 -4.01 16.78 -20.04
CA HIS A 921 -4.82 17.26 -21.16
C HIS A 921 -6.32 17.20 -20.82
N SER A 922 -7.17 17.74 -21.70
CA SER A 922 -8.61 17.86 -21.45
C SER A 922 -9.35 16.53 -21.21
N ASP A 923 -8.84 15.39 -21.69
CA ASP A 923 -9.43 14.07 -21.35
C ASP A 923 -9.13 13.61 -19.90
N ASN A 924 -8.06 14.12 -19.27
CA ASN A 924 -7.58 13.66 -17.96
C ASN A 924 -7.72 14.73 -16.86
N ILE A 925 -8.53 15.76 -17.14
CA ILE A 925 -8.94 16.78 -16.18
C ILE A 925 -10.46 16.84 -16.23
N MET A 926 -11.06 16.78 -15.05
CA MET A 926 -12.49 16.71 -14.86
C MET A 926 -12.99 17.89 -14.04
N VAL A 927 -14.25 18.26 -14.25
CA VAL A 927 -14.94 19.31 -13.49
C VAL A 927 -16.28 18.75 -13.00
N LYS A 928 -16.57 18.95 -11.72
CA LYS A 928 -17.88 18.66 -11.14
C LYS A 928 -18.87 19.76 -11.49
N LYS A 929 -20.16 19.42 -11.51
CA LYS A 929 -21.25 20.43 -11.67
C LYS A 929 -21.20 21.54 -10.62
N THR A 930 -20.62 21.27 -9.45
CA THR A 930 -20.37 22.26 -8.37
C THR A 930 -19.20 23.20 -8.63
N GLY A 931 -18.49 23.07 -9.76
CA GLY A 931 -17.32 23.89 -10.12
C GLY A 931 -15.96 23.31 -9.74
N GLN A 932 -15.89 22.31 -8.86
CA GLN A 932 -14.64 21.71 -8.42
C GLN A 932 -13.88 21.03 -9.58
N LEU A 933 -12.64 21.43 -9.82
CA LEU A 933 -11.73 20.85 -10.80
C LEU A 933 -10.86 19.78 -10.13
N PHE A 934 -10.62 18.67 -10.82
CA PHE A 934 -9.69 17.64 -10.37
C PHE A 934 -9.02 16.90 -11.52
N HIS A 935 -7.84 16.36 -11.26
CA HIS A 935 -7.06 15.59 -12.23
C HIS A 935 -7.32 14.09 -12.04
N ILE A 936 -7.25 13.32 -13.13
CA ILE A 936 -7.34 11.85 -13.12
C ILE A 936 -6.16 11.23 -13.88
N ASP A 937 -5.96 9.92 -13.74
CA ASP A 937 -4.96 9.11 -14.47
C ASP A 937 -3.52 9.61 -14.26
N PHE A 938 -2.84 9.13 -13.20
CA PHE A 938 -1.54 9.63 -12.74
C PHE A 938 -0.36 8.77 -13.21
N GLY A 939 -0.44 8.23 -14.43
CA GLY A 939 0.57 7.33 -14.98
C GLY A 939 1.96 7.91 -15.22
N HIS A 940 2.19 9.22 -15.00
CA HIS A 940 3.48 9.89 -15.10
C HIS A 940 3.69 10.94 -13.98
N ILE A 941 4.70 10.75 -13.12
CA ILE A 941 5.07 11.60 -11.98
C ILE A 941 6.59 11.87 -11.93
N LEU A 942 7.02 12.77 -11.03
CA LEU A 942 8.43 13.13 -10.76
C LEU A 942 9.21 13.58 -12.02
N GLY A 943 8.50 14.18 -12.99
CA GLY A 943 9.12 14.71 -14.20
C GLY A 943 9.45 13.67 -15.29
N ASN A 944 8.94 12.44 -15.16
CA ASN A 944 9.02 11.37 -16.17
C ASN A 944 8.07 11.64 -17.35
N PHE A 945 8.28 12.76 -18.04
CA PHE A 945 7.45 13.22 -19.15
C PHE A 945 7.69 12.40 -20.43
N LYS A 946 6.61 12.01 -21.13
CA LYS A 946 6.71 11.37 -22.45
C LYS A 946 7.54 12.22 -23.42
N SER A 947 8.49 11.59 -24.11
CA SER A 947 9.24 12.22 -25.20
C SER A 947 8.76 11.73 -26.57
N LYS A 948 8.78 12.60 -27.58
CA LYS A 948 8.52 12.24 -28.98
C LYS A 948 9.60 12.86 -29.86
N PHE A 949 10.28 12.04 -30.66
CA PHE A 949 11.40 12.47 -31.52
C PHE A 949 12.53 13.21 -30.75
N GLY A 950 12.79 12.84 -29.50
CA GLY A 950 13.81 13.49 -28.66
C GLY A 950 13.37 14.81 -28.00
N ILE A 951 12.14 15.28 -28.25
CA ILE A 951 11.57 16.49 -27.62
C ILE A 951 10.60 16.05 -26.52
N LYS A 952 10.76 16.58 -25.30
CA LYS A 952 9.78 16.38 -24.21
C LYS A 952 8.43 16.97 -24.64
N ARG A 953 7.35 16.19 -24.48
CA ARG A 953 6.00 16.56 -24.94
C ARG A 953 5.44 17.75 -24.16
N GLU A 954 5.81 17.88 -22.90
CA GLU A 954 5.52 19.02 -22.04
C GLU A 954 6.71 19.98 -22.00
N ARG A 955 6.48 21.24 -22.38
CA ARG A 955 7.50 22.31 -22.42
C ARG A 955 7.53 23.14 -21.14
N VAL A 956 6.43 23.17 -20.38
CA VAL A 956 6.26 23.95 -19.15
C VAL A 956 5.73 23.03 -18.06
N PRO A 957 6.36 22.98 -16.86
CA PRO A 957 5.95 22.07 -15.78
C PRO A 957 4.72 22.56 -15.01
N PHE A 958 4.39 23.86 -15.09
CA PHE A 958 3.19 24.44 -14.49
C PHE A 958 2.10 24.58 -15.56
N ILE A 959 0.95 23.94 -15.35
CA ILE A 959 -0.09 23.83 -16.36
C ILE A 959 -1.23 24.78 -16.01
N LEU A 960 -1.32 25.87 -16.80
CA LEU A 960 -2.40 26.85 -16.73
C LEU A 960 -2.90 27.11 -18.15
N THR A 961 -4.13 26.70 -18.43
CA THR A 961 -4.71 26.88 -19.77
C THR A 961 -5.52 28.15 -19.86
N TYR A 962 -5.66 28.66 -21.08
CA TYR A 962 -6.51 29.82 -21.36
C TYR A 962 -7.97 29.61 -20.90
N ASP A 963 -8.49 28.38 -21.00
CA ASP A 963 -9.87 28.06 -20.63
C ASP A 963 -10.09 28.21 -19.11
N PHE A 964 -9.07 27.90 -18.30
CA PHE A 964 -9.14 28.08 -16.84
C PHE A 964 -9.13 29.55 -16.45
N ILE A 965 -8.23 30.32 -17.08
CA ILE A 965 -8.13 31.77 -16.86
C ILE A 965 -9.47 32.43 -17.22
N HIS A 966 -10.09 32.02 -18.33
CA HIS A 966 -11.38 32.56 -18.77
C HIS A 966 -12.50 32.30 -17.75
N VAL A 967 -12.56 31.12 -17.13
CA VAL A 967 -13.52 30.81 -16.07
C VAL A 967 -13.25 31.66 -14.82
N ILE A 968 -11.99 31.73 -14.37
CA ILE A 968 -11.58 32.51 -13.18
C ILE A 968 -11.90 34.00 -13.36
N GLN A 969 -11.72 34.53 -14.58
CA GLN A 969 -12.02 35.91 -14.94
C GLN A 969 -13.51 36.16 -15.24
N GLN A 970 -14.36 35.12 -15.17
CA GLN A 970 -15.78 35.18 -15.51
C GLN A 970 -16.03 35.70 -16.94
N GLY A 971 -15.14 35.37 -17.87
CA GLY A 971 -15.16 35.81 -19.26
C GLY A 971 -14.80 37.28 -19.50
N LYS A 972 -14.36 38.01 -18.48
CA LYS A 972 -13.89 39.40 -18.60
C LYS A 972 -12.47 39.43 -19.15
N THR A 973 -12.17 40.38 -20.04
CA THR A 973 -10.82 40.61 -20.56
C THR A 973 -10.04 41.56 -19.64
N GLY A 974 -8.83 41.17 -19.21
CA GLY A 974 -7.93 41.99 -18.38
C GLY A 974 -7.53 41.33 -17.04
N ASN A 975 -6.58 41.92 -16.32
CA ASN A 975 -6.16 41.42 -15.01
C ASN A 975 -7.21 41.75 -13.95
N THR A 976 -8.04 40.78 -13.57
CA THR A 976 -9.10 40.94 -12.57
C THR A 976 -8.58 40.70 -11.16
N GLU A 977 -9.22 41.29 -10.15
CA GLU A 977 -8.97 40.99 -8.72
C GLU A 977 -9.04 39.49 -8.44
N LYS A 978 -9.99 38.77 -9.07
CA LYS A 978 -10.12 37.30 -8.97
C LYS A 978 -8.88 36.56 -9.45
N PHE A 979 -8.26 37.01 -10.55
CA PHE A 979 -7.01 36.41 -11.02
C PHE A 979 -5.83 36.72 -10.09
N GLY A 980 -5.79 37.91 -9.49
CA GLY A 980 -4.83 38.25 -8.43
C GLY A 980 -4.96 37.33 -7.22
N ARG A 981 -6.20 37.05 -6.78
CA ARG A 981 -6.48 36.11 -5.69
C ARG A 981 -6.06 34.67 -6.03
N PHE A 982 -6.35 34.21 -7.25
CA PHE A 982 -5.89 32.90 -7.73
C PHE A 982 -4.35 32.77 -7.64
N ARG A 983 -3.63 33.80 -8.10
CA ARG A 983 -2.17 33.85 -8.00
C ARG A 983 -1.70 33.78 -6.54
N GLN A 984 -2.31 34.57 -5.65
CA GLN A 984 -1.97 34.55 -4.22
C GLN A 984 -2.17 33.16 -3.61
N CYS A 985 -3.31 32.50 -3.90
CA CYS A 985 -3.55 31.14 -3.43
C CYS A 985 -2.49 30.15 -3.93
N CYS A 986 -2.03 30.27 -5.19
CA CYS A 986 -0.95 29.42 -5.72
C CYS A 986 0.39 29.66 -5.00
N GLU A 987 0.70 30.92 -4.71
CA GLU A 987 1.91 31.33 -3.99
C GLU A 987 1.91 30.80 -2.55
N ASP A 988 0.81 31.00 -1.82
CA ASP A 988 0.65 30.52 -0.44
C ASP A 988 0.70 28.99 -0.37
N ALA A 989 -0.02 28.32 -1.28
CA ALA A 989 -0.04 26.86 -1.36
C ALA A 989 1.36 26.27 -1.61
N TYR A 990 2.14 26.88 -2.52
CA TYR A 990 3.51 26.45 -2.80
C TYR A 990 4.42 26.59 -1.57
N LEU A 991 4.34 27.72 -0.87
CA LEU A 991 5.15 27.98 0.32
C LEU A 991 4.81 27.02 1.47
N ILE A 992 3.53 26.69 1.67
CA ILE A 992 3.11 25.71 2.68
C ILE A 992 3.75 24.34 2.37
N LEU A 993 3.64 23.85 1.13
CA LEU A 993 4.25 22.56 0.77
C LEU A 993 5.77 22.58 0.93
N ARG A 994 6.43 23.70 0.60
CA ARG A 994 7.88 23.86 0.74
C ARG A 994 8.35 23.70 2.19
N ARG A 995 7.61 24.24 3.17
CA ARG A 995 7.94 24.09 4.60
C ARG A 995 7.87 22.64 5.08
N HIS A 996 7.09 21.80 4.40
CA HIS A 996 6.97 20.37 4.64
C HIS A 996 7.74 19.50 3.62
N GLY A 997 8.69 20.08 2.87
CA GLY A 997 9.42 19.37 1.81
C GLY A 997 10.13 18.08 2.27
N ASN A 998 10.67 18.07 3.49
CA ASN A 998 11.32 16.89 4.08
C ASN A 998 10.35 15.71 4.24
N LEU A 999 9.08 15.97 4.56
CA LEU A 999 8.07 14.91 4.68
C LEU A 999 7.79 14.27 3.33
N PHE A 1000 7.63 15.07 2.26
CA PHE A 1000 7.45 14.52 0.91
C PHE A 1000 8.65 13.69 0.48
N ILE A 1001 9.87 14.21 0.65
CA ILE A 1001 11.11 13.48 0.36
C ILE A 1001 11.14 12.14 1.09
N THR A 1002 10.84 12.15 2.39
CA THR A 1002 10.82 10.94 3.24
C THR A 1002 9.81 9.94 2.71
N LEU A 1003 8.55 10.35 2.48
CA LEU A 1003 7.50 9.46 2.01
C LEU A 1003 7.82 8.83 0.65
N PHE A 1004 8.44 9.58 -0.27
CA PHE A 1004 8.91 9.03 -1.54
C PHE A 1004 10.14 8.11 -1.36
N ALA A 1005 11.05 8.41 -0.43
CA ALA A 1005 12.18 7.54 -0.11
C ALA A 1005 11.72 6.17 0.43
N LEU A 1006 10.73 6.16 1.33
CA LEU A 1006 10.12 4.92 1.85
C LEU A 1006 9.41 4.10 0.76
N MET A 1007 9.01 4.72 -0.35
CA MET A 1007 8.32 4.05 -1.47
C MET A 1007 9.28 3.42 -2.49
N LEU A 1008 10.60 3.60 -2.38
CA LEU A 1008 11.57 3.00 -3.32
C LEU A 1008 11.46 1.45 -3.35
N THR A 1009 11.08 0.80 -2.26
CA THR A 1009 10.88 -0.68 -2.22
C THR A 1009 9.61 -1.15 -2.93
N ALA A 1010 8.69 -0.24 -3.25
CA ALA A 1010 7.47 -0.60 -3.96
C ALA A 1010 7.79 -1.10 -5.39
N GLY A 1011 8.94 -0.71 -5.94
CA GLY A 1011 9.34 -1.07 -7.30
C GLY A 1011 8.42 -0.41 -8.33
N LEU A 1012 8.06 0.85 -8.09
CA LEU A 1012 7.26 1.63 -9.04
C LEU A 1012 8.14 2.00 -10.25
N PRO A 1013 7.63 1.92 -11.49
CA PRO A 1013 8.45 2.20 -12.69
C PRO A 1013 9.08 3.58 -12.74
N GLU A 1014 8.48 4.57 -12.07
CA GLU A 1014 8.91 5.97 -12.09
C GLU A 1014 9.55 6.45 -10.79
N LEU A 1015 9.76 5.52 -9.85
CA LEU A 1015 10.44 5.75 -8.59
C LEU A 1015 11.38 4.57 -8.34
N THR A 1016 12.52 4.63 -9.00
CA THR A 1016 13.52 3.56 -9.07
C THR A 1016 14.76 3.88 -8.25
N SER A 1017 15.04 5.16 -8.03
CA SER A 1017 16.25 5.63 -7.36
C SER A 1017 16.02 6.93 -6.61
N VAL A 1018 16.97 7.29 -5.74
CA VAL A 1018 16.98 8.57 -5.01
C VAL A 1018 17.00 9.78 -5.97
N LYS A 1019 17.55 9.61 -7.17
CA LYS A 1019 17.58 10.63 -8.22
C LYS A 1019 16.19 11.00 -8.74
N ASP A 1020 15.23 10.08 -8.70
CA ASP A 1020 13.84 10.38 -9.05
C ASP A 1020 13.23 11.33 -7.99
N ILE A 1021 13.59 11.14 -6.73
CA ILE A 1021 13.13 11.97 -5.59
C ILE A 1021 13.77 13.37 -5.63
N GLN A 1022 14.96 13.50 -6.20
CA GLN A 1022 15.64 14.80 -6.40
C GLN A 1022 14.76 15.81 -7.15
N TYR A 1023 13.82 15.34 -7.99
CA TYR A 1023 12.82 16.21 -8.62
C TYR A 1023 12.04 17.07 -7.61
N LEU A 1024 11.65 16.51 -6.46
CA LEU A 1024 10.90 17.22 -5.42
C LEU A 1024 11.73 18.32 -4.77
N LYS A 1025 13.02 18.05 -4.54
CA LYS A 1025 13.96 19.03 -4.00
C LYS A 1025 14.13 20.22 -4.96
N ASP A 1026 14.19 19.94 -6.25
CA ASP A 1026 14.33 20.95 -7.30
C ASP A 1026 13.02 21.73 -7.50
N SER A 1027 11.86 21.07 -7.48
CA SER A 1027 10.54 21.70 -7.67
C SER A 1027 10.15 22.59 -6.49
N LEU A 1028 10.45 22.16 -5.25
CA LEU A 1028 10.25 22.95 -4.03
C LEU A 1028 11.39 23.93 -3.74
N ALA A 1029 12.48 23.89 -4.53
CA ALA A 1029 13.66 24.73 -4.37
C ALA A 1029 14.19 24.75 -2.91
N LEU A 1030 14.33 23.57 -2.30
CA LEU A 1030 14.69 23.44 -0.88
C LEU A 1030 16.10 23.96 -0.57
N GLY A 1031 16.99 24.01 -1.57
CA GLY A 1031 18.33 24.59 -1.43
C GLY A 1031 18.40 26.13 -1.49
N LYS A 1032 17.26 26.82 -1.63
CA LYS A 1032 17.16 28.28 -1.70
C LYS A 1032 16.40 28.85 -0.50
N SER A 1033 16.52 30.15 -0.24
CA SER A 1033 15.68 30.82 0.76
C SER A 1033 14.20 30.84 0.35
N GLU A 1034 13.29 31.08 1.30
CA GLU A 1034 11.85 31.15 1.01
C GLU A 1034 11.51 32.24 -0.03
N GLU A 1035 12.16 33.41 0.07
CA GLU A 1035 11.99 34.53 -0.86
C GLU A 1035 12.50 34.22 -2.27
N GLU A 1036 13.65 33.57 -2.38
CA GLU A 1036 14.23 33.16 -3.66
C GLU A 1036 13.40 32.07 -4.34
N ALA A 1037 12.92 31.10 -3.56
CA ALA A 1037 12.02 30.05 -4.04
C ALA A 1037 10.70 30.64 -4.55
N LEU A 1038 10.11 31.58 -3.80
CA LEU A 1038 8.89 32.29 -4.23
C LEU A 1038 9.12 33.08 -5.53
N LYS A 1039 10.26 33.78 -5.65
CA LYS A 1039 10.61 34.52 -6.86
C LYS A 1039 10.73 33.59 -8.08
N GLN A 1040 11.36 32.42 -7.90
CA GLN A 1040 11.45 31.40 -8.94
C GLN A 1040 10.05 30.85 -9.31
N PHE A 1041 9.21 30.56 -8.32
CA PHE A 1041 7.85 30.09 -8.56
C PHE A 1041 7.01 31.13 -9.31
N LYS A 1042 7.09 32.41 -8.92
CA LYS A 1042 6.45 33.53 -9.63
C LYS A 1042 6.87 33.60 -11.10
N GLN A 1043 8.17 33.44 -11.38
CA GLN A 1043 8.66 33.39 -12.76
C GLN A 1043 8.05 32.21 -13.54
N LYS A 1044 7.96 31.01 -12.92
CA LYS A 1044 7.37 29.84 -13.56
C LYS A 1044 5.87 30.00 -13.82
N PHE A 1045 5.15 30.63 -12.90
CA PHE A 1045 3.75 31.00 -13.07
C PHE A 1045 3.57 31.97 -14.25
N ASP A 1046 4.39 33.02 -14.32
CA ASP A 1046 4.33 34.01 -15.40
C ASP A 1046 4.74 33.41 -16.76
N GLU A 1047 5.69 32.46 -16.78
CA GLU A 1047 6.03 31.65 -17.98
C GLU A 1047 4.83 30.83 -18.46
N ALA A 1048 4.13 30.14 -17.56
CA ALA A 1048 2.94 29.36 -17.90
C ALA A 1048 1.79 30.24 -18.39
N LEU A 1049 1.62 31.43 -17.82
CA LEU A 1049 0.61 32.40 -18.27
C LEU A 1049 0.88 32.86 -19.72
N ARG A 1050 2.15 33.11 -20.08
CA ARG A 1050 2.56 33.45 -21.46
C ARG A 1050 2.30 32.30 -22.44
N GLU A 1051 2.54 31.06 -22.02
CA GLU A 1051 2.35 29.85 -22.84
C GLU A 1051 0.93 29.26 -22.77
N SER A 1052 -0.01 29.91 -22.07
CA SER A 1052 -1.36 29.39 -21.82
C SER A 1052 -2.15 29.09 -23.11
N TRP A 1053 -1.96 29.91 -24.15
CA TRP A 1053 -2.53 29.68 -25.48
C TRP A 1053 -1.87 28.50 -26.21
N THR A 1054 -0.54 28.40 -26.15
CA THR A 1054 0.23 27.29 -26.73
C THR A 1054 -0.19 25.94 -26.12
N THR A 1055 -0.41 25.91 -24.81
CA THR A 1055 -0.88 24.72 -24.08
C THR A 1055 -2.29 24.29 -24.53
N LYS A 1056 -3.21 25.24 -24.74
CA LYS A 1056 -4.54 24.96 -25.31
C LYS A 1056 -4.44 24.32 -26.70
N VAL A 1057 -3.57 24.84 -27.57
CA VAL A 1057 -3.34 24.27 -28.92
C VAL A 1057 -2.78 22.84 -28.83
N ASN A 1058 -1.89 22.56 -27.87
CA ASN A 1058 -1.38 21.21 -27.65
C ASN A 1058 -2.46 20.23 -27.18
N TRP A 1059 -3.38 20.66 -26.29
CA TRP A 1059 -4.52 19.85 -25.86
C TRP A 1059 -5.44 19.52 -27.04
N MET A 1060 -5.72 20.48 -27.91
CA MET A 1060 -6.50 20.26 -29.13
C MET A 1060 -5.84 19.24 -30.07
N ALA A 1061 -4.53 19.35 -30.30
CA ALA A 1061 -3.79 18.39 -31.14
C ALA A 1061 -3.81 16.95 -30.54
N HIS A 1062 -4.07 16.84 -29.24
CA HIS A 1062 -4.33 15.56 -28.57
C HIS A 1062 -5.73 15.02 -28.92
N THR A 1063 -6.77 15.83 -28.75
CA THR A 1063 -8.17 15.48 -29.01
C THR A 1063 -8.39 15.08 -30.47
N VAL A 1064 -7.89 15.86 -31.43
CA VAL A 1064 -8.04 15.57 -32.87
C VAL A 1064 -7.38 14.24 -33.25
N ARG A 1065 -6.26 13.86 -32.63
CA ARG A 1065 -5.61 12.56 -32.90
C ARG A 1065 -6.41 11.35 -32.43
N LYS A 1066 -7.30 11.54 -31.46
CA LYS A 1066 -8.17 10.49 -30.92
C LYS A 1066 -9.29 10.17 -31.93
N ASP A 1067 -9.92 11.20 -32.50
CA ASP A 1067 -11.00 11.06 -33.48
C ASP A 1067 -10.56 10.38 -34.79
N TYR A 1068 -9.29 10.52 -35.20
CA TYR A 1068 -8.74 9.81 -36.36
C TYR A 1068 -8.37 8.33 -36.09
N ARG A 1069 -8.44 7.87 -34.83
CA ARG A 1069 -8.06 6.50 -34.42
C ARG A 1069 -9.24 5.66 -33.92
N SER A 1070 -10.35 6.29 -33.53
CA SER A 1070 -11.67 5.69 -33.41
C SER A 1070 -12.28 5.44 -34.77
#